data_AF-A0A2P6VIX0-F1
#
_entry.id   AF-A0A2P6VIX0-F1
#
_cell.length_a   1.000
_cell.length_b   1.000
_cell.length_c   1.000
_cell.angle_alpha   90.00
_cell.angle_beta   90.00
_cell.angle_gamma   90.00
#
_symmetry.space_group_name_H-M   'P 1'
#
loop_
_entity.id
_entity.type
_entity.pdbx_description
1 polymer ?
#
loop_
_entity_poly.entity_id
_entity_poly.type
_entity_poly.pdbx_seq_one_letter_code
_entity_poly.pdbx_strand_id
1 'polypeptide(L)'
;MLACSAPAALADGRMVAPALSSRGSAVVGAALRPAAPQARRATRTAAQVAAVASPVKPASGAKPGKAPTITKEEAAAIYHDMVLGREFEEMCAQMYYRGKMFGFVHLYSGQEAVSTGVIKACLRKDDFICSTYRDHVHALSKGVSARKVMAELFGKKTGCCRGQGGSMHMFDREFGLLGGYAFIGEGIPVGLGAAFQVAYSQRVLGNEQDDRVSVNFFGDGTCNVGQFYEALNMATLYKLPCIFVVENNKWAIGMNHPRATAPSAVGDNEPWIYKKGPAFGMPGVHVDGMDVMKVREVAMEAVARARRGEGPTLIEAETYRFRGHSLADPDELRKKEEKDHYAARDPIPQFSKFMLDQGLATAEDLKAIEKKVAEEVDDCVEFADSSPKPDMSQLLENVFADPKGFGIGPDGRYRYEQPGFTAGTAEPAAAQLTRSVCSLPYRQDVKVAGTSCKWFPRNLNATLCTHVNYSFAFVKGGNGNYSLDSTVEWNDETQLYPETVALRQQNPNVKILIAVGGWSHNDPWSTRKEYFSKAVATAATRATFISNIFAFLAKWQFDGLDIDWEYPGALDRGGTVADKANLAAFCKEYKLAAAAAGKPYLLTMATGAGAYGYAGLDLPALGQSLDFINLMTYDFHGAWDSTVNFHTPWRNPMGGTMDIASALDHYLGPNGQVPPSKINLGLGAYGRSWTLANRASSGVGAAAPAAGASGTCTGESGFLAWYEIKALLAKATTKVVVSQGAKAAYLVDGDQWVSFDLPQTLFMKLLAARELGLGGLMMWAADLDDAEYSVLHLMRYQKDPGTWPGLPSAFPSPPLSPPPSPAPPPSPPTPPSPPTPPPAPPAGAPCTSGEAACFCMWKGVDGGYADAANNCETFYECAGGVAAFKKCPPGTLFNEASKICDWPPRSPSPPPPRPSPSPPGPPLRPCGNGVVGSGRCVNPSACCNKAGRCGTISTFCGANCIGGPCWARPPSPSPPPPRPSPRTSPRPPPPRPIRRPPPPSPPPPSPAPPTPALQPGVNETDVYCGGGSVGVGLCSDTSLCCSMWGHCGLGFWYCSSDRGYCMGGPCEDYTDRPISQAAPVNNGTAMFDNQEEYTMFLMLKGPFGSPRYAT
;
A
#
# COMPACT_ATOMS: atom_id res chain seq x y z
N MET A 1 -23.72 3.25 46.59
CA MET A 1 -24.19 2.47 47.75
C MET A 1 -24.90 1.25 47.16
N LEU A 2 -24.25 0.08 47.07
CA LEU A 2 -23.95 -0.95 48.10
C LEU A 2 -25.12 -1.94 48.34
N ALA A 3 -24.78 -3.24 48.41
CA ALA A 3 -25.65 -4.43 48.66
C ALA A 3 -26.64 -4.83 47.52
N CYS A 4 -26.94 -6.11 47.24
CA CYS A 4 -26.38 -7.40 47.71
C CYS A 4 -26.73 -8.58 46.77
N SER A 5 -25.80 -9.55 46.68
CA SER A 5 -25.97 -11.03 46.74
C SER A 5 -26.87 -11.86 45.79
N ALA A 6 -26.31 -13.02 45.37
CA ALA A 6 -26.98 -14.18 44.72
C ALA A 6 -27.52 -15.18 45.81
N PRO A 7 -28.00 -16.45 45.58
CA PRO A 7 -27.56 -17.44 44.54
C PRO A 7 -28.60 -18.46 43.93
N ALA A 8 -28.13 -19.14 42.87
CA ALA A 8 -28.31 -20.54 42.38
C ALA A 8 -29.54 -21.44 42.71
N ALA A 9 -30.01 -22.24 41.71
CA ALA A 9 -29.77 -23.71 41.59
C ALA A 9 -30.90 -24.54 40.90
N LEU A 10 -30.51 -25.59 40.13
CA LEU A 10 -31.25 -26.80 39.68
C LEU A 10 -32.50 -26.60 38.76
N ALA A 11 -32.70 -27.24 37.59
CA ALA A 11 -32.41 -28.57 37.01
C ALA A 11 -33.43 -29.68 37.32
N ASP A 12 -34.27 -30.05 36.33
CA ASP A 12 -34.62 -31.44 36.00
C ASP A 12 -35.32 -31.55 34.61
N GLY A 13 -35.52 -32.75 34.05
CA GLY A 13 -35.98 -32.92 32.65
C GLY A 13 -36.88 -34.12 32.31
N ARG A 14 -36.77 -34.60 31.06
CA ARG A 14 -37.51 -35.69 30.34
C ARG A 14 -38.85 -35.26 29.69
N MET A 15 -39.02 -35.37 28.36
CA MET A 15 -39.13 -36.53 27.45
C MET A 15 -40.54 -37.18 27.41
N VAL A 16 -41.14 -37.28 26.21
CA VAL A 16 -41.80 -38.47 25.61
C VAL A 16 -42.21 -38.11 24.16
N ALA A 17 -42.06 -39.06 23.25
CA ALA A 17 -42.66 -39.08 21.90
C ALA A 17 -43.29 -40.46 21.64
N PRO A 18 -44.19 -40.59 20.66
CA PRO A 18 -44.19 -41.81 19.83
C PRO A 18 -44.41 -41.57 18.32
N ALA A 19 -44.10 -42.58 17.53
CA ALA A 19 -44.18 -42.61 16.06
C ALA A 19 -45.13 -43.73 15.56
N LEU A 20 -45.32 -43.83 14.22
CA LEU A 20 -45.76 -44.95 13.34
C LEU A 20 -46.57 -44.36 12.16
N SER A 21 -46.15 -44.31 10.88
CA SER A 21 -45.77 -45.31 9.86
C SER A 21 -46.94 -45.91 9.04
N SER A 22 -46.97 -45.71 7.70
CA SER A 22 -47.07 -46.79 6.67
C SER A 22 -47.42 -46.32 5.22
N ARG A 23 -46.62 -46.83 4.26
CA ARG A 23 -46.83 -47.19 2.83
C ARG A 23 -48.04 -46.67 2.00
N GLY A 24 -47.74 -45.97 0.89
CA GLY A 24 -47.67 -46.59 -0.46
C GLY A 24 -48.88 -46.58 -1.45
N SER A 25 -48.66 -45.97 -2.63
CA SER A 25 -49.26 -46.24 -3.98
C SER A 25 -50.60 -45.61 -4.47
N ALA A 26 -50.43 -44.57 -5.31
CA ALA A 26 -50.78 -44.52 -6.75
C ALA A 26 -52.19 -44.11 -7.31
N VAL A 27 -52.10 -43.43 -8.48
CA VAL A 27 -53.10 -43.21 -9.57
C VAL A 27 -54.06 -41.99 -9.52
N VAL A 28 -53.69 -40.96 -10.32
CA VAL A 28 -54.46 -40.12 -11.27
C VAL A 28 -55.91 -39.66 -10.95
N GLY A 29 -56.17 -38.34 -11.04
CA GLY A 29 -57.51 -37.83 -11.38
C GLY A 29 -57.83 -36.36 -11.13
N ALA A 30 -57.83 -35.54 -12.19
CA ALA A 30 -58.61 -34.31 -12.43
C ALA A 30 -58.65 -33.12 -11.42
N ALA A 31 -58.63 -31.90 -11.99
CA ALA A 31 -58.62 -30.63 -11.27
C ALA A 31 -59.96 -30.22 -10.64
N LEU A 32 -59.92 -29.47 -9.51
CA LEU A 32 -60.41 -28.08 -9.38
C LEU A 32 -60.17 -27.50 -7.95
N ARG A 33 -60.20 -26.17 -7.82
CA ARG A 33 -59.71 -25.38 -6.66
C ARG A 33 -60.69 -25.28 -5.46
N PRO A 34 -60.15 -25.04 -4.26
CA PRO A 34 -60.61 -23.92 -3.38
C PRO A 34 -59.41 -23.06 -2.89
N ALA A 35 -59.41 -21.73 -2.97
CA ALA A 35 -60.19 -20.72 -2.23
C ALA A 35 -59.58 -20.36 -0.85
N ALA A 36 -59.14 -19.10 -0.71
CA ALA A 36 -58.47 -18.56 0.49
C ALA A 36 -59.29 -17.41 1.14
N PRO A 37 -59.21 -17.20 2.48
CA PRO A 37 -59.93 -16.14 3.16
C PRO A 37 -59.10 -14.83 3.33
N GLN A 38 -59.48 -13.85 2.52
CA GLN A 38 -59.56 -12.40 2.80
C GLN A 38 -58.70 -11.74 3.90
N ALA A 39 -57.87 -10.78 3.47
CA ALA A 39 -57.57 -9.54 4.22
C ALA A 39 -57.93 -8.31 3.36
N ARG A 40 -58.25 -7.17 4.01
CA ARG A 40 -59.02 -6.07 3.39
C ARG A 40 -58.26 -5.26 2.32
N ARG A 41 -58.99 -4.88 1.27
CA ARG A 41 -58.54 -4.11 0.10
C ARG A 41 -58.72 -2.61 0.32
N ALA A 42 -57.63 -1.85 0.36
CA ALA A 42 -57.64 -0.40 0.11
C ALA A 42 -57.17 -0.16 -1.33
N THR A 43 -58.02 0.42 -2.18
CA THR A 43 -57.75 0.60 -3.61
C THR A 43 -56.90 1.84 -3.87
N ARG A 44 -55.61 1.66 -4.18
CA ARG A 44 -54.86 2.61 -5.02
C ARG A 44 -54.92 2.14 -6.47
N THR A 45 -55.49 2.96 -7.34
CA THR A 45 -55.40 2.81 -8.79
C THR A 45 -53.95 2.96 -9.23
N ALA A 46 -53.37 1.90 -9.77
CA ALA A 46 -52.09 1.99 -10.46
C ALA A 46 -52.32 2.71 -11.80
N ALA A 47 -51.88 3.95 -11.90
CA ALA A 47 -51.77 4.63 -13.19
C ALA A 47 -50.63 3.96 -13.98
N GLN A 48 -50.97 3.18 -15.01
CA GLN A 48 -49.98 2.73 -15.98
C GLN A 48 -49.45 3.96 -16.72
N VAL A 49 -48.23 4.38 -16.41
CA VAL A 49 -47.47 5.30 -17.28
C VAL A 49 -46.93 4.45 -18.43
N ALA A 50 -47.60 4.53 -19.57
CA ALA A 50 -47.06 3.98 -20.82
C ALA A 50 -45.74 4.69 -21.15
N ALA A 51 -44.77 3.95 -21.69
CA ALA A 51 -43.49 4.52 -22.10
C ALA A 51 -43.72 5.63 -23.15
N VAL A 52 -43.36 6.87 -22.82
CA VAL A 52 -43.46 8.01 -23.75
C VAL A 52 -42.27 7.97 -24.72
N ALA A 53 -42.23 6.92 -25.54
CA ALA A 53 -41.24 6.71 -26.57
C ALA A 53 -41.72 7.30 -27.90
N SER A 54 -41.38 8.56 -28.15
CA SER A 54 -41.37 9.15 -29.51
C SER A 54 -40.42 10.35 -29.55
N PRO A 55 -39.66 10.55 -30.65
CA PRO A 55 -38.80 11.71 -30.79
C PRO A 55 -39.64 12.99 -30.91
N VAL A 56 -39.19 14.08 -30.30
CA VAL A 56 -39.86 15.38 -30.38
C VAL A 56 -39.76 15.92 -31.81
N LYS A 57 -40.81 15.72 -32.61
CA LYS A 57 -41.11 16.64 -33.71
C LYS A 57 -41.64 17.95 -33.11
N PRO A 58 -41.27 19.12 -33.65
CA PRO A 58 -41.74 20.40 -33.13
C PRO A 58 -43.27 20.51 -33.31
N ALA A 59 -44.01 20.40 -32.20
CA ALA A 59 -45.46 20.39 -32.20
C ALA A 59 -46.03 21.81 -32.08
N SER A 60 -46.44 22.39 -33.21
CA SER A 60 -47.33 23.54 -33.21
C SER A 60 -48.69 23.15 -32.58
N GLY A 61 -49.06 23.77 -31.45
CA GLY A 61 -50.46 23.77 -30.98
C GLY A 61 -50.80 23.01 -29.69
N ALA A 62 -49.85 22.75 -28.78
CA ALA A 62 -50.19 22.26 -27.43
C ALA A 62 -50.70 23.40 -26.52
N LYS A 63 -51.82 23.20 -25.82
CA LYS A 63 -52.29 24.12 -24.76
C LYS A 63 -51.34 24.07 -23.56
N PRO A 64 -51.10 25.19 -22.84
CA PRO A 64 -50.15 25.21 -21.74
C PRO A 64 -50.62 24.35 -20.57
N GLY A 65 -49.86 23.31 -20.24
CA GLY A 65 -49.94 22.66 -18.93
C GLY A 65 -49.54 23.65 -17.83
N LYS A 66 -50.02 23.43 -16.60
CA LYS A 66 -49.63 24.26 -15.44
C LYS A 66 -48.10 24.32 -15.35
N ALA A 67 -47.54 25.53 -15.44
CA ALA A 67 -46.11 25.74 -15.29
C ALA A 67 -45.63 25.21 -13.92
N PRO A 68 -44.41 24.63 -13.83
CA PRO A 68 -43.83 24.26 -12.55
C PRO A 68 -43.64 25.53 -11.70
N THR A 69 -44.42 25.65 -10.63
CA THR A 69 -44.30 26.76 -9.68
C THR A 69 -42.98 26.67 -8.91
N ILE A 70 -42.01 27.47 -9.36
CA ILE A 70 -40.80 27.83 -8.62
C ILE A 70 -41.09 29.08 -7.76
N THR A 71 -40.55 29.16 -6.55
CA THR A 71 -40.70 30.38 -5.72
C THR A 71 -39.77 31.49 -6.19
N LYS A 72 -39.97 32.73 -5.71
CA LYS A 72 -39.07 33.85 -6.01
C LYS A 72 -37.66 33.61 -5.48
N GLU A 73 -37.57 33.00 -4.31
CA GLU A 73 -36.34 32.69 -3.61
C GLU A 73 -35.57 31.57 -4.32
N GLU A 74 -36.27 30.51 -4.76
CA GLU A 74 -35.69 29.47 -5.60
C GLU A 74 -35.20 30.03 -6.95
N ALA A 75 -35.99 30.87 -7.62
CA ALA A 75 -35.62 31.49 -8.88
C ALA A 75 -34.41 32.42 -8.73
N ALA A 76 -34.38 33.25 -7.69
CA ALA A 76 -33.23 34.09 -7.37
C ALA A 76 -31.97 33.26 -7.05
N ALA A 77 -32.11 32.14 -6.35
CA ALA A 77 -31.00 31.23 -6.07
C ALA A 77 -30.45 30.56 -7.34
N ILE A 78 -31.32 30.13 -8.26
CA ILE A 78 -30.93 29.59 -9.57
C ILE A 78 -30.25 30.65 -10.44
N TYR A 79 -30.77 31.87 -10.48
CA TYR A 79 -30.17 32.96 -11.26
C TYR A 79 -28.78 33.34 -10.72
N HIS A 80 -28.66 33.49 -9.39
CA HIS A 80 -27.38 33.74 -8.72
C HIS A 80 -26.35 32.64 -9.02
N ASP A 81 -26.76 31.37 -9.06
CA ASP A 81 -25.86 30.24 -9.32
C ASP A 81 -25.31 30.25 -10.75
N MET A 82 -26.17 30.48 -11.75
CA MET A 82 -25.74 30.58 -13.15
C MET A 82 -24.88 31.82 -13.41
N VAL A 83 -25.26 32.98 -12.87
CA VAL A 83 -24.49 34.23 -13.01
C VAL A 83 -23.14 34.11 -12.29
N LEU A 84 -23.10 33.51 -11.09
CA LEU A 84 -21.84 33.21 -10.40
C LEU A 84 -20.97 32.26 -11.24
N GLY A 85 -21.54 31.19 -11.80
CA GLY A 85 -20.82 30.30 -12.70
C GLY A 85 -20.19 31.03 -13.88
N ARG A 86 -20.96 31.87 -14.59
CA ARG A 86 -20.47 32.64 -15.75
C ARG A 86 -19.38 33.63 -15.38
N GLU A 87 -19.62 34.50 -14.40
CA GLU A 87 -18.67 35.56 -14.02
C GLU A 87 -17.39 34.98 -13.39
N PHE A 88 -17.50 33.89 -12.63
CA PHE A 88 -16.36 33.16 -12.11
C PHE A 88 -15.49 32.59 -13.24
N GLU A 89 -16.10 31.93 -14.23
CA GLU A 89 -15.41 31.36 -15.39
C GLU A 89 -14.75 32.43 -16.28
N GLU A 90 -15.41 33.57 -16.49
CA GLU A 90 -14.84 34.72 -17.20
C GLU A 90 -13.68 35.35 -16.41
N MET A 91 -13.75 35.41 -15.08
CA MET A 91 -12.63 35.81 -14.23
C MET A 91 -11.49 34.79 -14.28
N CYS A 92 -11.77 33.50 -14.34
CA CYS A 92 -10.77 32.44 -14.52
C CYS A 92 -9.99 32.64 -15.83
N ALA A 93 -10.69 32.97 -16.92
CA ALA A 93 -10.06 33.32 -18.20
C ALA A 93 -9.10 34.52 -18.06
N GLN A 94 -9.52 35.60 -17.39
CA GLN A 94 -8.68 36.77 -17.16
C GLN A 94 -7.45 36.44 -16.31
N MET A 95 -7.62 35.65 -15.24
CA MET A 95 -6.53 35.29 -14.32
C MET A 95 -5.54 34.30 -14.94
N TYR A 96 -5.99 33.43 -15.83
CA TYR A 96 -5.12 32.60 -16.66
C TYR A 96 -4.20 33.45 -17.54
N TYR A 97 -4.74 34.41 -18.29
CA TYR A 97 -3.93 35.32 -19.12
C TYR A 97 -3.01 36.24 -18.30
N ARG A 98 -3.33 36.49 -17.02
CA ARG A 98 -2.45 37.19 -16.06
C ARG A 98 -1.40 36.27 -15.41
N GLY A 99 -1.34 34.98 -15.78
CA GLY A 99 -0.37 34.01 -15.27
C GLY A 99 -0.58 33.62 -13.80
N LYS A 100 -1.81 33.72 -13.28
CA LYS A 100 -2.17 33.37 -11.89
C LYS A 100 -2.51 31.89 -11.72
N MET A 101 -2.99 31.25 -12.80
CA MET A 101 -3.41 29.85 -12.82
C MET A 101 -2.38 29.00 -13.57
N PHE A 102 -2.21 27.74 -13.15
CA PHE A 102 -1.21 26.82 -13.69
C PHE A 102 -1.87 25.57 -14.29
N GLY A 103 -1.33 25.06 -15.41
CA GLY A 103 -1.86 23.89 -16.12
C GLY A 103 -2.86 24.26 -17.22
N PHE A 104 -3.71 23.30 -17.60
CA PHE A 104 -4.79 23.50 -18.57
C PHE A 104 -6.08 23.90 -17.85
N VAL A 105 -6.66 25.03 -18.27
CA VAL A 105 -7.93 25.53 -17.73
C VAL A 105 -9.07 25.25 -18.73
N HIS A 106 -10.11 24.56 -18.26
CA HIS A 106 -11.26 24.12 -19.05
C HIS A 106 -12.52 24.80 -18.51
N LEU A 107 -13.03 25.79 -19.25
CA LEU A 107 -14.08 26.67 -18.75
C LEU A 107 -15.48 26.12 -19.02
N TYR A 108 -16.40 26.22 -18.06
CA TYR A 108 -17.77 25.72 -18.16
C TYR A 108 -18.74 26.64 -18.94
N SER A 109 -18.29 27.83 -19.34
CA SER A 109 -19.10 28.90 -19.94
C SER A 109 -20.07 28.43 -21.05
N GLY A 110 -21.36 28.69 -20.84
CA GLY A 110 -22.47 28.32 -21.73
C GLY A 110 -23.27 27.09 -21.29
N GLN A 111 -22.79 26.32 -20.31
CA GLN A 111 -23.44 25.10 -19.84
C GLN A 111 -24.13 25.26 -18.46
N GLU A 112 -24.20 26.48 -17.91
CA GLU A 112 -24.56 26.75 -16.51
C GLU A 112 -25.97 26.27 -16.12
N ALA A 113 -26.89 26.18 -17.09
CA ALA A 113 -28.22 25.62 -16.86
C ALA A 113 -28.20 24.13 -16.52
N VAL A 114 -27.21 23.36 -16.98
CA VAL A 114 -27.05 21.94 -16.66
C VAL A 114 -26.61 21.77 -15.21
N SER A 115 -25.49 22.39 -14.81
CA SER A 115 -24.97 22.35 -13.44
C SER A 115 -26.00 22.87 -12.43
N THR A 116 -26.61 24.03 -12.69
CA THR A 116 -27.57 24.64 -11.78
C THR A 116 -28.87 23.85 -11.70
N GLY A 117 -29.41 23.42 -12.85
CA GLY A 117 -30.68 22.70 -12.93
C GLY A 117 -30.61 21.31 -12.29
N VAL A 118 -29.48 20.60 -12.40
CA VAL A 118 -29.29 19.30 -11.76
C VAL A 118 -28.82 19.44 -10.31
N ILE A 119 -27.75 20.18 -10.05
CA ILE A 119 -27.09 20.21 -8.75
C ILE A 119 -27.82 21.16 -7.80
N LYS A 120 -27.79 22.46 -8.10
CA LYS A 120 -28.27 23.51 -7.19
C LYS A 120 -29.76 23.40 -6.89
N ALA A 121 -30.54 23.05 -7.92
CA ALA A 121 -32.00 23.05 -7.85
C ALA A 121 -32.62 21.72 -7.39
N CYS A 122 -31.89 20.60 -7.38
CA CYS A 122 -32.46 19.27 -7.11
C CYS A 122 -31.69 18.41 -6.10
N LEU A 123 -30.39 18.67 -5.83
CA LEU A 123 -29.60 17.87 -4.90
C LEU A 123 -29.53 18.50 -3.50
N ARG A 124 -29.52 17.65 -2.48
CA ARG A 124 -29.15 18.02 -1.12
C ARG A 124 -27.63 18.10 -1.00
N LYS A 125 -27.14 18.69 0.10
CA LYS A 125 -25.70 18.78 0.40
C LYS A 125 -25.02 17.41 0.51
N ASP A 126 -25.73 16.41 1.01
CA ASP A 126 -25.22 15.06 1.30
C ASP A 126 -25.27 14.07 0.10
N ASP A 127 -25.99 14.41 -0.97
CA ASP A 127 -25.96 13.65 -2.22
C ASP A 127 -24.59 13.75 -2.89
N PHE A 128 -24.21 12.73 -3.64
CA PHE A 128 -22.92 12.70 -4.32
C PHE A 128 -23.00 13.27 -5.74
N ILE A 129 -21.95 13.98 -6.15
CA ILE A 129 -21.68 14.30 -7.55
C ILE A 129 -20.28 13.85 -7.95
N CYS A 130 -20.14 13.33 -9.15
CA CYS A 130 -18.87 13.03 -9.79
C CYS A 130 -18.78 13.80 -11.11
N SER A 131 -17.70 14.55 -11.32
CA SER A 131 -17.58 15.57 -12.35
C SER A 131 -16.57 15.22 -13.44
N THR A 132 -16.67 15.91 -14.57
CA THR A 132 -15.58 16.03 -15.55
C THR A 132 -14.46 16.94 -15.04
N TYR A 133 -13.39 17.09 -15.83
CA TYR A 133 -12.36 18.13 -15.72
C TYR A 133 -12.84 19.58 -15.91
N ARG A 134 -14.15 19.80 -16.03
CA ARG A 134 -14.81 21.11 -16.19
C ARG A 134 -15.69 21.35 -14.96
N ASP A 135 -15.07 21.20 -13.78
CA ASP A 135 -15.71 21.00 -12.47
C ASP A 135 -15.98 22.27 -11.66
N HIS A 136 -15.54 23.45 -12.12
CA HIS A 136 -15.54 24.67 -11.30
C HIS A 136 -16.98 25.07 -10.95
N VAL A 137 -17.84 25.16 -11.96
CA VAL A 137 -19.27 25.46 -11.75
C VAL A 137 -19.99 24.30 -11.05
N HIS A 138 -19.60 23.04 -11.27
CA HIS A 138 -20.15 21.92 -10.49
C HIS A 138 -19.84 22.05 -8.99
N ALA A 139 -18.63 22.47 -8.63
CA ALA A 139 -18.24 22.73 -7.24
C ALA A 139 -19.02 23.91 -6.64
N LEU A 140 -19.16 25.02 -7.39
CA LEU A 140 -19.95 26.19 -7.00
C LEU A 140 -21.43 25.85 -6.78
N SER A 141 -22.08 25.21 -7.77
CA SER A 141 -23.48 24.78 -7.70
C SER A 141 -23.74 23.82 -6.55
N LYS A 142 -22.74 23.01 -6.15
CA LYS A 142 -22.83 22.09 -5.01
C LYS A 142 -22.63 22.79 -3.65
N GLY A 143 -22.04 23.99 -3.64
CA GLY A 143 -21.88 24.83 -2.45
C GLY A 143 -20.45 25.04 -1.97
N VAL A 144 -19.44 24.56 -2.71
CA VAL A 144 -18.04 24.91 -2.45
C VAL A 144 -17.86 26.40 -2.75
N SER A 145 -17.34 27.19 -1.81
CA SER A 145 -17.30 28.65 -1.96
C SER A 145 -16.33 29.09 -3.06
N ALA A 146 -16.67 30.18 -3.78
CA ALA A 146 -15.83 30.77 -4.82
C ALA A 146 -14.40 31.03 -4.32
N ARG A 147 -14.23 31.45 -3.05
CA ARG A 147 -12.93 31.56 -2.37
C ARG A 147 -12.08 30.29 -2.44
N LYS A 148 -12.65 29.12 -2.08
CA LYS A 148 -11.94 27.82 -2.15
C LYS A 148 -11.65 27.42 -3.59
N VAL A 149 -12.61 27.62 -4.50
CA VAL A 149 -12.47 27.25 -5.92
C VAL A 149 -11.36 28.09 -6.60
N MET A 150 -11.37 29.41 -6.44
CA MET A 150 -10.35 30.31 -7.00
C MET A 150 -8.97 30.07 -6.38
N ALA A 151 -8.91 29.83 -5.06
CA ALA A 151 -7.66 29.48 -4.38
C ALA A 151 -7.08 28.15 -4.88
N GLU A 152 -7.90 27.16 -5.23
CA GLU A 152 -7.45 25.90 -5.83
C GLU A 152 -6.84 26.15 -7.22
N LEU A 153 -7.51 26.92 -8.07
CA LEU A 153 -7.04 27.29 -9.42
C LEU A 153 -5.72 28.09 -9.39
N PHE A 154 -5.50 28.88 -8.35
CA PHE A 154 -4.25 29.62 -8.10
C PHE A 154 -3.16 28.75 -7.43
N GLY A 155 -3.42 27.46 -7.18
CA GLY A 155 -2.49 26.55 -6.51
C GLY A 155 -2.16 26.98 -5.08
N LYS A 156 -3.16 27.41 -4.30
CA LYS A 156 -3.00 27.90 -2.91
C LYS A 156 -3.43 26.85 -1.89
N LYS A 157 -2.80 26.88 -0.71
CA LYS A 157 -3.05 25.92 0.39
C LYS A 157 -4.48 25.95 0.94
N THR A 158 -5.20 27.04 0.69
CA THR A 158 -6.60 27.30 1.07
C THR A 158 -7.64 26.84 0.04
N GLY A 159 -7.20 26.26 -1.09
CA GLY A 159 -8.10 25.64 -2.07
C GLY A 159 -8.83 24.41 -1.52
N CYS A 160 -9.91 23.98 -2.19
CA CYS A 160 -10.69 22.80 -1.77
C CYS A 160 -9.85 21.50 -1.70
N CYS A 161 -8.85 21.36 -2.57
CA CYS A 161 -7.85 20.29 -2.59
C CYS A 161 -6.47 20.80 -2.16
N ARG A 162 -6.42 21.90 -1.40
CA ARG A 162 -5.21 22.53 -0.87
C ARG A 162 -4.20 22.97 -1.95
N GLY A 163 -4.65 23.19 -3.18
CA GLY A 163 -3.80 23.55 -4.32
C GLY A 163 -3.10 22.37 -4.99
N GLN A 164 -3.54 21.13 -4.73
CA GLN A 164 -3.02 19.91 -5.37
C GLN A 164 -3.83 19.50 -6.62
N GLY A 165 -5.12 19.82 -6.69
CA GLY A 165 -6.02 19.39 -7.77
C GLY A 165 -6.09 20.37 -8.95
N GLY A 166 -5.97 21.67 -8.66
CA GLY A 166 -6.00 22.71 -9.70
C GLY A 166 -7.31 22.69 -10.51
N SER A 167 -7.19 22.89 -11.82
CA SER A 167 -8.34 23.16 -12.71
C SER A 167 -9.12 21.95 -13.21
N MET A 168 -8.78 20.72 -12.81
CA MET A 168 -9.43 19.50 -13.36
C MET A 168 -9.77 18.43 -12.31
N HIS A 169 -9.48 18.70 -11.03
CA HIS A 169 -9.52 17.71 -9.94
C HIS A 169 -10.04 18.30 -8.63
N MET A 170 -11.17 19.00 -8.68
CA MET A 170 -11.83 19.54 -7.50
C MET A 170 -12.60 18.45 -6.75
N PHE A 171 -12.34 18.36 -5.45
CA PHE A 171 -12.93 17.42 -4.51
C PHE A 171 -13.31 18.17 -3.23
N ASP A 172 -14.51 17.91 -2.69
CA ASP A 172 -14.89 18.38 -1.36
C ASP A 172 -15.85 17.38 -0.69
N ARG A 173 -15.38 16.74 0.39
CA ARG A 173 -16.13 15.75 1.17
C ARG A 173 -17.36 16.34 1.86
N GLU A 174 -17.31 17.60 2.28
CA GLU A 174 -18.41 18.25 3.02
C GLU A 174 -19.64 18.45 2.13
N PHE A 175 -19.39 18.65 0.84
CA PHE A 175 -20.38 18.90 -0.20
C PHE A 175 -20.60 17.69 -1.12
N GLY A 176 -20.09 16.50 -0.80
CA GLY A 176 -20.30 15.30 -1.62
C GLY A 176 -19.73 15.37 -3.06
N LEU A 177 -18.78 16.27 -3.31
CA LEU A 177 -18.07 16.39 -4.58
C LEU A 177 -16.95 15.33 -4.61
N LEU A 178 -17.18 14.24 -5.34
CA LEU A 178 -16.31 13.06 -5.40
C LEU A 178 -15.07 13.23 -6.29
N GLY A 179 -14.91 14.36 -6.96
CA GLY A 179 -13.77 14.65 -7.83
C GLY A 179 -14.19 15.18 -9.21
N GLY A 180 -13.35 16.02 -9.79
CA GLY A 180 -13.19 16.15 -11.24
C GLY A 180 -12.13 15.18 -11.76
N TYR A 181 -12.33 14.70 -12.99
CA TYR A 181 -11.47 13.70 -13.62
C TYR A 181 -10.98 14.17 -14.99
N ALA A 182 -9.66 14.26 -15.14
CA ALA A 182 -8.97 14.63 -16.39
C ALA A 182 -9.04 13.54 -17.46
N PHE A 183 -8.96 12.27 -17.06
CA PHE A 183 -9.12 11.15 -17.98
C PHE A 183 -10.60 10.85 -18.25
N ILE A 184 -10.88 10.57 -19.52
CA ILE A 184 -12.24 10.42 -20.05
C ILE A 184 -12.84 9.10 -19.57
N GLY A 185 -13.84 9.18 -18.69
CA GLY A 185 -14.62 8.03 -18.20
C GLY A 185 -14.37 7.63 -16.75
N GLU A 186 -13.23 8.02 -16.16
CA GLU A 186 -12.82 7.56 -14.81
C GLU A 186 -13.81 7.89 -13.69
N GLY A 187 -14.52 9.02 -13.78
CA GLY A 187 -15.52 9.40 -12.79
C GLY A 187 -16.74 8.48 -12.76
N ILE A 188 -17.09 7.83 -13.89
CA ILE A 188 -18.34 7.06 -14.01
C ILE A 188 -18.37 5.85 -13.05
N PRO A 189 -17.32 5.01 -12.96
CA PRO A 189 -17.24 3.97 -11.93
C PRO A 189 -17.20 4.51 -10.49
N VAL A 190 -16.65 5.71 -10.24
CA VAL A 190 -16.52 6.27 -8.89
C VAL A 190 -17.90 6.67 -8.33
N GLY A 191 -18.68 7.45 -9.07
CA GLY A 191 -20.04 7.80 -8.63
C GLY A 191 -21.00 6.60 -8.66
N LEU A 192 -20.77 5.62 -9.56
CA LEU A 192 -21.45 4.32 -9.49
C LEU A 192 -21.16 3.59 -8.17
N GLY A 193 -19.90 3.58 -7.72
CA GLY A 193 -19.49 3.02 -6.43
C GLY A 193 -20.14 3.72 -5.24
N ALA A 194 -20.30 5.05 -5.30
CA ALA A 194 -21.05 5.80 -4.29
C ALA A 194 -22.55 5.46 -4.28
N ALA A 195 -23.17 5.25 -5.44
CA ALA A 195 -24.54 4.75 -5.52
C ALA A 195 -24.68 3.32 -4.98
N PHE A 196 -23.69 2.45 -5.22
CA PHE A 196 -23.62 1.11 -4.64
C PHE A 196 -23.49 1.17 -3.11
N GLN A 197 -22.66 2.07 -2.57
CA GLN A 197 -22.53 2.27 -1.12
C GLN A 197 -23.88 2.61 -0.48
N VAL A 198 -24.69 3.50 -1.09
CA VAL A 198 -26.03 3.82 -0.57
C VAL A 198 -26.95 2.61 -0.62
N ALA A 199 -26.99 1.90 -1.76
CA ALA A 199 -27.81 0.69 -1.89
C ALA A 199 -27.41 -0.40 -0.88
N TYR A 200 -26.11 -0.55 -0.58
CA TYR A 200 -25.58 -1.47 0.42
C TYR A 200 -25.93 -1.03 1.85
N SER A 201 -25.81 0.26 2.15
CA SER A 201 -26.20 0.90 3.41
C SER A 201 -27.67 0.60 3.74
N GLN A 202 -28.57 0.83 2.79
CA GLN A 202 -29.99 0.49 2.93
C GLN A 202 -30.22 -1.02 3.10
N ARG A 203 -29.77 -1.83 2.13
CA ARG A 203 -30.26 -3.21 1.93
C ARG A 203 -29.50 -4.26 2.74
N VAL A 204 -28.26 -3.99 3.13
CA VAL A 204 -27.38 -4.94 3.82
C VAL A 204 -27.05 -4.47 5.24
N LEU A 205 -26.81 -3.16 5.43
CA LEU A 205 -26.50 -2.61 6.76
C LEU A 205 -27.75 -2.16 7.55
N GLY A 206 -28.95 -2.27 6.97
CA GLY A 206 -30.22 -1.94 7.63
C GLY A 206 -30.45 -0.45 7.85
N ASN A 207 -29.72 0.42 7.16
CA ASN A 207 -29.88 1.88 7.26
C ASN A 207 -30.95 2.37 6.28
N GLU A 208 -32.22 2.05 6.56
CA GLU A 208 -33.38 2.37 5.71
C GLU A 208 -33.55 3.88 5.43
N GLN A 209 -32.90 4.76 6.20
CA GLN A 209 -32.95 6.22 6.05
C GLN A 209 -31.91 6.78 5.07
N ASP A 210 -30.97 5.96 4.57
CA ASP A 210 -29.92 6.41 3.65
C ASP A 210 -30.45 6.53 2.21
N ASP A 211 -31.18 7.61 1.91
CA ASP A 211 -31.83 7.84 0.61
C ASP A 211 -30.99 8.69 -0.37
N ARG A 212 -29.68 8.81 -0.14
CA ARG A 212 -28.78 9.63 -0.97
C ARG A 212 -28.71 9.16 -2.42
N VAL A 213 -28.52 10.09 -3.35
CA VAL A 213 -28.30 9.78 -4.78
C VAL A 213 -26.87 10.11 -5.20
N SER A 214 -26.40 9.49 -6.29
CA SER A 214 -25.15 9.86 -6.96
C SER A 214 -25.42 10.31 -8.39
N VAL A 215 -24.85 11.45 -8.78
CA VAL A 215 -24.97 12.01 -10.13
C VAL A 215 -23.60 12.05 -10.81
N ASN A 216 -23.51 11.49 -12.01
CA ASN A 216 -22.27 11.36 -12.78
C ASN A 216 -22.37 12.24 -14.03
N PHE A 217 -21.54 13.29 -14.11
CA PHE A 217 -21.48 14.22 -15.24
C PHE A 217 -20.37 13.83 -16.22
N PHE A 218 -20.68 13.76 -17.52
CA PHE A 218 -19.69 13.50 -18.57
C PHE A 218 -20.12 14.03 -19.94
N GLY A 219 -19.16 14.43 -20.78
CA GLY A 219 -19.45 14.94 -22.12
C GLY A 219 -19.86 13.86 -23.13
N ASP A 220 -20.39 14.29 -24.28
CA ASP A 220 -20.79 13.42 -25.40
C ASP A 220 -19.69 12.45 -25.86
N GLY A 221 -18.46 12.94 -26.00
CA GLY A 221 -17.31 12.11 -26.38
C GLY A 221 -17.03 10.93 -25.44
N THR A 222 -17.33 11.10 -24.14
CA THR A 222 -17.13 10.05 -23.11
C THR A 222 -18.03 8.84 -23.36
N CYS A 223 -19.20 9.00 -24.01
CA CYS A 223 -20.16 7.91 -24.23
C CYS A 223 -19.70 6.83 -25.22
N ASN A 224 -18.47 6.92 -25.70
CA ASN A 224 -17.80 5.95 -26.57
C ASN A 224 -16.77 5.07 -25.82
N VAL A 225 -16.54 5.28 -24.52
CA VAL A 225 -15.67 4.40 -23.70
C VAL A 225 -16.43 3.19 -23.14
N GLY A 226 -15.75 2.05 -22.95
CA GLY A 226 -16.37 0.82 -22.43
C GLY A 226 -17.00 0.99 -21.03
N GLN A 227 -16.32 1.70 -20.14
CA GLN A 227 -16.76 2.00 -18.77
C GLN A 227 -18.17 2.59 -18.69
N PHE A 228 -18.60 3.38 -19.68
CA PHE A 228 -19.96 3.92 -19.75
C PHE A 228 -20.99 2.79 -19.85
N TYR A 229 -20.83 1.87 -20.81
CA TYR A 229 -21.77 0.76 -21.02
C TYR A 229 -21.76 -0.24 -19.85
N GLU A 230 -20.58 -0.53 -19.30
CA GLU A 230 -20.41 -1.37 -18.10
C GLU A 230 -21.15 -0.76 -16.90
N ALA A 231 -21.01 0.55 -16.68
CA ALA A 231 -21.69 1.27 -15.60
C ALA A 231 -23.22 1.32 -15.78
N LEU A 232 -23.73 1.53 -17.00
CA LEU A 232 -25.18 1.49 -17.27
C LEU A 232 -25.77 0.11 -16.93
N ASN A 233 -25.07 -0.97 -17.30
CA ASN A 233 -25.47 -2.33 -17.01
C ASN A 233 -25.51 -2.60 -15.50
N MET A 234 -24.41 -2.34 -14.78
CA MET A 234 -24.35 -2.58 -13.33
C MET A 234 -25.33 -1.72 -12.54
N ALA A 235 -25.52 -0.45 -12.92
CA ALA A 235 -26.48 0.44 -12.27
C ALA A 235 -27.92 -0.10 -12.37
N THR A 236 -28.29 -0.66 -13.52
CA THR A 236 -29.64 -1.21 -13.72
C THR A 236 -29.81 -2.57 -13.07
N LEU A 237 -28.82 -3.46 -13.23
CA LEU A 237 -28.79 -4.80 -12.60
C LEU A 237 -28.98 -4.72 -11.08
N TYR A 238 -28.27 -3.81 -10.41
CA TYR A 238 -28.36 -3.62 -8.97
C TYR A 238 -29.39 -2.56 -8.55
N LYS A 239 -30.15 -1.97 -9.48
CA LYS A 239 -31.13 -0.87 -9.23
C LYS A 239 -30.55 0.22 -8.33
N LEU A 240 -29.39 0.77 -8.71
CA LEU A 240 -28.68 1.76 -7.89
C LEU A 240 -29.34 3.15 -7.96
N PRO A 241 -29.25 3.96 -6.89
CA PRO A 241 -29.70 5.35 -6.88
C PRO A 241 -28.72 6.27 -7.63
N CYS A 242 -28.52 5.98 -8.92
CA CYS A 242 -27.50 6.58 -9.78
C CYS A 242 -28.15 7.34 -10.95
N ILE A 243 -27.66 8.55 -11.24
CA ILE A 243 -28.09 9.35 -12.38
C ILE A 243 -26.86 9.61 -13.26
N PHE A 244 -27.01 9.39 -14.56
CA PHE A 244 -25.99 9.65 -15.56
C PHE A 244 -26.41 10.89 -16.35
N VAL A 245 -25.59 11.94 -16.35
CA VAL A 245 -25.86 13.22 -17.03
C VAL A 245 -24.82 13.42 -18.11
N VAL A 246 -25.28 13.33 -19.36
CA VAL A 246 -24.48 13.57 -20.56
C VAL A 246 -24.58 15.04 -20.94
N GLU A 247 -23.47 15.75 -20.83
CA GLU A 247 -23.31 17.14 -21.23
C GLU A 247 -22.96 17.19 -22.71
N ASN A 248 -23.95 17.04 -23.59
CA ASN A 248 -23.74 17.00 -25.03
C ASN A 248 -23.52 18.44 -25.55
N ASN A 249 -22.28 18.90 -25.47
CA ASN A 249 -21.83 20.19 -26.03
C ASN A 249 -21.38 20.11 -27.49
N LYS A 250 -21.77 19.02 -28.19
CA LYS A 250 -21.52 18.69 -29.59
C LYS A 250 -20.06 18.43 -29.99
N TRP A 251 -19.09 18.52 -29.06
CA TRP A 251 -17.66 18.49 -29.40
C TRP A 251 -16.76 17.83 -28.34
N ALA A 252 -16.06 16.77 -28.71
CA ALA A 252 -14.94 16.22 -27.95
C ALA A 252 -13.61 16.77 -28.50
N ILE A 253 -13.08 17.84 -27.87
CA ILE A 253 -11.94 18.62 -28.38
C ILE A 253 -12.24 19.09 -29.82
N GLY A 254 -11.57 18.53 -30.84
CA GLY A 254 -11.78 18.78 -32.26
C GLY A 254 -12.64 17.74 -32.99
N MET A 255 -13.16 16.72 -32.30
CA MET A 255 -14.11 15.75 -32.85
C MET A 255 -15.54 16.24 -32.64
N ASN A 256 -16.30 16.32 -33.73
CA ASN A 256 -17.71 16.70 -33.74
C ASN A 256 -18.60 15.47 -33.40
N HIS A 257 -19.63 15.64 -32.58
CA HIS A 257 -20.47 14.55 -32.05
C HIS A 257 -21.04 13.58 -33.12
N PRO A 258 -21.69 14.07 -34.22
CA PRO A 258 -22.05 13.28 -35.40
C PRO A 258 -20.95 12.40 -36.03
N ARG A 259 -19.67 12.68 -35.79
CA ARG A 259 -18.53 11.90 -36.28
C ARG A 259 -17.94 10.95 -35.24
N ALA A 260 -18.28 11.12 -33.96
CA ALA A 260 -17.78 10.32 -32.84
C ALA A 260 -18.70 9.15 -32.49
N THR A 261 -20.01 9.36 -32.58
CA THR A 261 -21.03 8.42 -32.08
C THR A 261 -21.94 7.97 -33.22
N ALA A 262 -22.23 6.67 -33.34
CA ALA A 262 -23.17 6.14 -34.33
C ALA A 262 -24.65 6.41 -33.93
N PRO A 263 -25.57 6.59 -34.89
CA PRO A 263 -27.00 6.68 -34.63
C PRO A 263 -27.54 5.47 -33.84
N SER A 264 -28.31 5.74 -32.79
CA SER A 264 -28.82 4.70 -31.88
C SER A 264 -29.96 3.85 -32.46
N ALA A 265 -30.58 4.29 -33.56
CA ALA A 265 -31.58 3.52 -34.30
C ALA A 265 -31.57 3.88 -35.80
N VAL A 266 -32.06 2.96 -36.64
CA VAL A 266 -32.29 3.24 -38.07
C VAL A 266 -33.35 4.33 -38.23
N GLY A 267 -33.01 5.40 -38.95
CA GLY A 267 -33.89 6.56 -39.15
C GLY A 267 -33.66 7.73 -38.17
N ASP A 268 -32.69 7.62 -37.26
CA ASP A 268 -32.23 8.78 -36.49
C ASP A 268 -31.33 9.68 -37.34
N ASN A 269 -31.65 10.97 -37.38
CA ASN A 269 -30.87 11.99 -38.09
C ASN A 269 -29.61 12.45 -37.34
N GLU A 270 -29.50 12.12 -36.04
CA GLU A 270 -28.46 12.54 -35.11
C GLU A 270 -28.15 11.39 -34.15
N PRO A 271 -26.91 11.24 -33.64
CA PRO A 271 -26.58 10.17 -32.70
C PRO A 271 -27.01 10.51 -31.27
N TRP A 272 -28.31 10.31 -31.00
CA TRP A 272 -28.91 10.50 -29.69
C TRP A 272 -28.36 9.51 -28.65
N ILE A 273 -27.69 10.04 -27.63
CA ILE A 273 -27.05 9.26 -26.56
C ILE A 273 -28.09 8.74 -25.57
N TYR A 274 -29.14 9.50 -25.26
CA TYR A 274 -30.19 9.08 -24.31
C TYR A 274 -30.82 7.73 -24.67
N LYS A 275 -30.90 7.42 -25.97
CA LYS A 275 -31.44 6.16 -26.50
C LYS A 275 -30.59 4.93 -26.18
N LYS A 276 -29.37 5.10 -25.68
CA LYS A 276 -28.53 3.99 -25.20
C LYS A 276 -29.01 3.41 -23.86
N GLY A 277 -29.69 4.21 -23.03
CA GLY A 277 -30.25 3.77 -21.73
C GLY A 277 -31.25 2.61 -21.87
N PRO A 278 -32.28 2.72 -22.74
CA PRO A 278 -33.29 1.67 -22.94
C PRO A 278 -32.74 0.27 -23.28
N ALA A 279 -31.55 0.17 -23.90
CA ALA A 279 -30.92 -1.13 -24.17
C ALA A 279 -30.55 -1.91 -22.89
N PHE A 280 -30.39 -1.21 -21.76
CA PHE A 280 -30.13 -1.78 -20.44
C PHE A 280 -31.40 -1.84 -19.56
N GLY A 281 -32.58 -1.47 -20.09
CA GLY A 281 -33.80 -1.29 -19.30
C GLY A 281 -33.83 0.00 -18.47
N MET A 282 -32.91 0.94 -18.75
CA MET A 282 -32.83 2.24 -18.09
C MET A 282 -33.64 3.31 -18.84
N PRO A 283 -34.42 4.18 -18.16
CA PRO A 283 -35.03 5.33 -18.83
C PRO A 283 -33.95 6.29 -19.33
N GLY A 284 -34.04 6.63 -20.61
CA GLY A 284 -33.26 7.68 -21.26
C GLY A 284 -34.11 8.91 -21.54
N VAL A 285 -33.63 10.10 -21.16
CA VAL A 285 -34.33 11.38 -21.35
C VAL A 285 -33.43 12.36 -22.10
N HIS A 286 -33.96 12.99 -23.15
CA HIS A 286 -33.30 14.12 -23.80
C HIS A 286 -33.88 15.43 -23.25
N VAL A 287 -33.03 16.42 -22.97
CA VAL A 287 -33.43 17.72 -22.44
C VAL A 287 -32.64 18.85 -23.11
N ASP A 288 -33.28 20.01 -23.28
CA ASP A 288 -32.55 21.23 -23.65
C ASP A 288 -31.71 21.67 -22.45
N GLY A 289 -30.40 21.45 -22.52
CA GLY A 289 -29.42 21.83 -21.51
C GLY A 289 -29.16 23.34 -21.44
N MET A 290 -29.76 24.14 -22.33
CA MET A 290 -29.75 25.61 -22.27
C MET A 290 -31.01 26.19 -21.60
N ASP A 291 -31.97 25.36 -21.17
CA ASP A 291 -33.15 25.76 -20.39
C ASP A 291 -33.09 25.15 -18.98
N VAL A 292 -32.71 25.97 -17.99
CA VAL A 292 -32.55 25.54 -16.60
C VAL A 292 -33.85 25.01 -15.97
N MET A 293 -35.02 25.47 -16.42
CA MET A 293 -36.31 24.99 -15.92
C MET A 293 -36.62 23.60 -16.47
N LYS A 294 -36.24 23.31 -17.73
CA LYS A 294 -36.34 21.98 -18.33
C LYS A 294 -35.34 20.99 -17.72
N VAL A 295 -34.09 21.42 -17.50
CA VAL A 295 -33.10 20.61 -16.78
C VAL A 295 -33.61 20.27 -15.37
N ARG A 296 -34.09 21.27 -14.61
CA ARG A 296 -34.66 21.06 -13.26
C ARG A 296 -35.83 20.08 -13.28
N GLU A 297 -36.78 20.23 -14.22
CA GLU A 297 -37.93 19.33 -14.35
C GLU A 297 -37.51 17.86 -14.52
N VAL A 298 -36.54 17.59 -15.41
CA VAL A 298 -36.02 16.24 -15.64
C VAL A 298 -35.20 15.72 -14.45
N ALA A 299 -34.35 16.58 -13.88
CA ALA A 299 -33.51 16.22 -12.74
C ALA A 299 -34.33 15.89 -11.48
N MET A 300 -35.41 16.64 -11.20
CA MET A 300 -36.30 16.38 -10.07
C MET A 300 -36.90 14.97 -10.11
N GLU A 301 -37.40 14.52 -11.27
CA GLU A 301 -37.94 13.16 -11.37
C GLU A 301 -36.84 12.10 -11.38
N ALA A 302 -35.69 12.33 -12.02
CA ALA A 302 -34.56 11.40 -11.97
C ALA A 302 -34.05 11.19 -10.53
N VAL A 303 -33.94 12.26 -9.74
CA VAL A 303 -33.61 12.21 -8.30
C VAL A 303 -34.71 11.48 -7.53
N ALA A 304 -35.99 11.85 -7.71
CA ALA A 304 -37.08 11.19 -7.01
C ALA A 304 -37.15 9.68 -7.32
N ARG A 305 -36.96 9.29 -8.59
CA ARG A 305 -36.88 7.90 -9.04
C ARG A 305 -35.76 7.12 -8.37
N ALA A 306 -34.56 7.70 -8.33
CA ALA A 306 -33.40 7.10 -7.68
C ALA A 306 -33.67 6.88 -6.18
N ARG A 307 -34.21 7.87 -5.47
CA ARG A 307 -34.58 7.75 -4.04
C ARG A 307 -35.68 6.73 -3.77
N ARG A 308 -36.65 6.57 -4.69
CA ARG A 308 -37.71 5.54 -4.63
C ARG A 308 -37.18 4.11 -4.88
N GLY A 309 -35.89 3.93 -5.16
CA GLY A 309 -35.29 2.62 -5.42
C GLY A 309 -35.70 2.01 -6.77
N GLU A 310 -36.25 2.81 -7.68
CA GLU A 310 -36.71 2.38 -9.01
C GLU A 310 -35.55 2.20 -10.01
N GLY A 311 -34.32 2.46 -9.58
CA GLY A 311 -33.10 2.33 -10.37
C GLY A 311 -32.71 3.61 -11.12
N PRO A 312 -31.68 3.52 -11.98
CA PRO A 312 -31.01 4.67 -12.56
C PRO A 312 -31.80 5.40 -13.66
N THR A 313 -31.27 6.55 -14.07
CA THR A 313 -31.74 7.34 -15.23
C THR A 313 -30.56 7.86 -16.04
N LEU A 314 -30.66 7.85 -17.38
CA LEU A 314 -29.73 8.51 -18.29
C LEU A 314 -30.37 9.79 -18.84
N ILE A 315 -29.73 10.93 -18.60
CA ILE A 315 -30.14 12.25 -19.10
C ILE A 315 -29.12 12.68 -20.15
N GLU A 316 -29.56 13.07 -21.34
CA GLU A 316 -28.75 13.80 -22.32
C GLU A 316 -29.20 15.25 -22.36
N ALA A 317 -28.38 16.14 -21.79
CA ALA A 317 -28.57 17.57 -21.82
C ALA A 317 -27.84 18.13 -23.05
N GLU A 318 -28.58 18.52 -24.09
CA GLU A 318 -28.00 19.23 -25.23
C GLU A 318 -27.65 20.65 -24.81
N THR A 319 -26.36 20.97 -24.80
CA THR A 319 -25.83 22.25 -24.34
C THR A 319 -24.73 22.74 -25.30
N TYR A 320 -23.96 23.77 -24.94
CA TYR A 320 -22.85 24.24 -25.76
C TYR A 320 -21.79 24.97 -24.93
N ARG A 321 -20.51 24.68 -25.20
CA ARG A 321 -19.40 25.46 -24.63
C ARG A 321 -19.14 26.70 -25.49
N PHE A 322 -19.16 27.90 -24.92
CA PHE A 322 -18.95 29.14 -25.69
C PHE A 322 -17.49 29.39 -26.05
N ARG A 323 -16.55 28.91 -25.23
CA ARG A 323 -15.10 29.02 -25.49
C ARG A 323 -14.56 27.75 -26.15
N GLY A 324 -13.28 27.76 -26.53
CA GLY A 324 -12.56 26.57 -26.99
C GLY A 324 -12.59 25.44 -25.95
N HIS A 325 -12.10 24.25 -26.30
CA HIS A 325 -12.05 23.11 -25.39
C HIS A 325 -11.40 23.46 -24.04
N SER A 326 -10.26 24.14 -24.10
CA SER A 326 -9.51 24.76 -23.01
C SER A 326 -9.05 26.17 -23.43
N LEU A 327 -8.46 26.95 -22.52
CA LEU A 327 -7.89 28.27 -22.87
C LEU A 327 -6.66 28.22 -23.81
N ALA A 328 -6.15 27.02 -24.12
CA ALA A 328 -5.10 26.80 -25.11
C ALA A 328 -5.64 26.41 -26.51
N ASP A 329 -6.94 26.13 -26.65
CA ASP A 329 -7.59 25.81 -27.91
C ASP A 329 -8.01 27.10 -28.66
N PRO A 330 -7.48 27.37 -29.87
CA PRO A 330 -7.80 28.57 -30.63
C PRO A 330 -9.22 28.57 -31.25
N ASP A 331 -10.00 27.49 -31.11
CA ASP A 331 -11.40 27.39 -31.52
C ASP A 331 -11.66 27.58 -33.04
N GLU A 332 -10.72 27.09 -33.86
CA GLU A 332 -10.75 27.23 -35.33
C GLU A 332 -11.63 26.19 -36.03
N LEU A 333 -11.98 25.08 -35.36
CA LEU A 333 -12.67 23.94 -35.99
C LEU A 333 -14.20 24.09 -36.06
N ARG A 334 -14.78 25.05 -35.31
CA ARG A 334 -16.23 25.24 -35.19
C ARG A 334 -16.71 26.37 -36.08
N LYS A 335 -17.76 26.10 -36.86
CA LYS A 335 -18.36 27.06 -37.80
C LYS A 335 -18.91 28.27 -37.06
N LYS A 336 -18.83 29.45 -37.67
CA LYS A 336 -19.36 30.69 -37.07
C LYS A 336 -20.87 30.60 -36.87
N GLU A 337 -21.60 30.04 -37.82
CA GLU A 337 -23.05 29.91 -37.81
C GLU A 337 -23.53 29.02 -36.65
N GLU A 338 -22.75 28.00 -36.29
CA GLU A 338 -23.02 27.11 -35.16
C GLU A 338 -22.80 27.82 -33.82
N LYS A 339 -21.69 28.56 -33.70
CA LYS A 339 -21.39 29.37 -32.52
C LYS A 339 -22.43 30.49 -32.31
N ASP A 340 -22.80 31.18 -33.38
CA ASP A 340 -23.82 32.24 -33.35
C ASP A 340 -25.22 31.67 -33.00
N HIS A 341 -25.56 30.45 -33.46
CA HIS A 341 -26.80 29.76 -33.09
C HIS A 341 -26.90 29.49 -31.58
N TYR A 342 -25.86 28.90 -30.98
CA TYR A 342 -25.88 28.59 -29.54
C TYR A 342 -25.65 29.82 -28.65
N ALA A 343 -24.92 30.84 -29.12
CA ALA A 343 -24.81 32.11 -28.40
C ALA A 343 -26.16 32.84 -28.27
N ALA A 344 -27.03 32.75 -29.29
CA ALA A 344 -28.41 33.25 -29.22
C ALA A 344 -29.31 32.45 -28.24
N ARG A 345 -28.82 31.30 -27.74
CA ARG A 345 -29.50 30.41 -26.77
C ARG A 345 -28.82 30.43 -25.39
N ASP A 346 -28.11 31.50 -25.03
CA ASP A 346 -27.51 31.63 -23.68
C ASP A 346 -28.56 31.42 -22.56
N PRO A 347 -28.33 30.51 -21.59
CA PRO A 347 -29.28 30.24 -20.52
C PRO A 347 -29.57 31.44 -19.61
N ILE A 348 -28.58 32.31 -19.37
CA ILE A 348 -28.69 33.39 -18.38
C ILE A 348 -29.68 34.48 -18.82
N PRO A 349 -29.58 35.06 -20.04
CA PRO A 349 -30.58 36.01 -20.54
C PRO A 349 -31.98 35.41 -20.69
N GLN A 350 -32.08 34.12 -21.05
CA GLN A 350 -33.37 33.44 -21.17
C GLN A 350 -34.06 33.27 -19.81
N PHE A 351 -33.33 32.86 -18.77
CA PHE A 351 -33.91 32.73 -17.44
C PHE A 351 -34.18 34.09 -16.78
N SER A 352 -33.32 35.08 -16.98
CA SER A 352 -33.58 36.49 -16.62
C SER A 352 -34.92 36.97 -17.20
N LYS A 353 -35.13 36.78 -18.51
CA LYS A 353 -36.40 37.10 -19.18
C LYS A 353 -37.57 36.32 -18.59
N PHE A 354 -37.43 35.01 -18.36
CA PHE A 354 -38.47 34.20 -17.73
C PHE A 354 -38.86 34.73 -16.33
N MET A 355 -37.88 35.14 -15.51
CA MET A 355 -38.14 35.72 -14.19
C MET A 355 -38.90 37.05 -14.25
N LEU A 356 -38.61 37.90 -15.24
CA LEU A 356 -39.34 39.14 -15.49
C LEU A 356 -40.77 38.85 -16.01
N ASP A 357 -40.90 38.01 -17.04
CA ASP A 357 -42.17 37.65 -17.68
C ASP A 357 -43.14 36.94 -16.70
N GLN A 358 -42.62 36.21 -15.70
CA GLN A 358 -43.41 35.56 -14.64
C GLN A 358 -43.56 36.40 -13.36
N GLY A 359 -42.99 37.61 -13.31
CA GLY A 359 -43.05 38.48 -12.11
C GLY A 359 -42.32 37.91 -10.88
N LEU A 360 -41.35 37.01 -11.10
CA LEU A 360 -40.54 36.39 -10.05
C LEU A 360 -39.49 37.38 -9.50
N ALA A 361 -38.97 38.27 -10.34
CA ALA A 361 -38.04 39.34 -9.99
C ALA A 361 -38.33 40.62 -10.79
N THR A 362 -37.82 41.76 -10.32
CA THR A 362 -37.73 43.03 -11.06
C THR A 362 -36.35 43.17 -11.73
N ALA A 363 -36.19 44.14 -12.64
CA ALA A 363 -34.89 44.43 -13.25
C ALA A 363 -33.86 44.92 -12.21
N GLU A 364 -34.34 45.55 -11.13
CA GLU A 364 -33.55 46.01 -9.99
C GLU A 364 -33.06 44.85 -9.13
N ASP A 365 -33.91 43.84 -8.89
CA ASP A 365 -33.52 42.61 -8.16
C ASP A 365 -32.42 41.83 -8.90
N LEU A 366 -32.56 41.68 -10.23
CA LEU A 366 -31.57 40.96 -11.05
C LEU A 366 -30.22 41.68 -11.04
N LYS A 367 -30.20 43.01 -11.21
CA LYS A 367 -28.98 43.84 -11.06
C LYS A 367 -28.36 43.76 -9.67
N ALA A 368 -29.17 43.62 -8.61
CA ALA A 368 -28.67 43.45 -7.26
C ALA A 368 -27.99 42.09 -7.07
N ILE A 369 -28.51 41.02 -7.70
CA ILE A 369 -27.87 39.70 -7.75
C ILE A 369 -26.56 39.77 -8.54
N GLU A 370 -26.56 40.35 -9.74
CA GLU A 370 -25.37 40.54 -10.58
C GLU A 370 -24.27 41.32 -9.85
N LYS A 371 -24.61 42.43 -9.19
CA LYS A 371 -23.68 43.21 -8.37
C LYS A 371 -23.08 42.39 -7.23
N LYS A 372 -23.90 41.60 -6.52
CA LYS A 372 -23.43 40.74 -5.44
C LYS A 372 -22.50 39.63 -5.96
N VAL A 373 -22.78 39.06 -7.12
CA VAL A 373 -21.89 38.09 -7.77
C VAL A 373 -20.55 38.73 -8.14
N ALA A 374 -20.55 39.95 -8.69
CA ALA A 374 -19.31 40.67 -8.98
C ALA A 374 -18.48 40.91 -7.71
N GLU A 375 -19.13 41.33 -6.60
CA GLU A 375 -18.49 41.45 -5.29
C GLU A 375 -17.92 40.12 -4.76
N GLU A 376 -18.63 39.00 -4.94
CA GLU A 376 -18.16 37.64 -4.57
C GLU A 376 -16.98 37.16 -5.43
N VAL A 377 -16.96 37.50 -6.73
CA VAL A 377 -15.88 37.14 -7.66
C VAL A 377 -14.63 37.99 -7.40
N ASP A 378 -14.75 39.29 -7.17
CA ASP A 378 -13.62 40.15 -6.77
C ASP A 378 -13.02 39.68 -5.42
N ASP A 379 -13.88 39.39 -4.43
CA ASP A 379 -13.49 38.86 -3.12
C ASP A 379 -12.77 37.51 -3.20
N CYS A 380 -13.22 36.60 -4.08
CA CYS A 380 -12.54 35.30 -4.24
C CYS A 380 -11.16 35.43 -4.89
N VAL A 381 -10.95 36.42 -5.77
CA VAL A 381 -9.64 36.74 -6.35
C VAL A 381 -8.72 37.35 -5.29
N GLU A 382 -9.20 38.32 -4.49
CA GLU A 382 -8.41 38.92 -3.39
C GLU A 382 -8.02 37.86 -2.34
N PHE A 383 -8.96 36.99 -1.97
CA PHE A 383 -8.71 35.86 -1.08
C PHE A 383 -7.70 34.88 -1.67
N ALA A 384 -7.82 34.53 -2.95
CA ALA A 384 -6.88 33.64 -3.62
C ALA A 384 -5.49 34.27 -3.73
N ASP A 385 -5.37 35.57 -4.01
CA ASP A 385 -4.07 36.25 -4.09
C ASP A 385 -3.37 36.36 -2.74
N SER A 386 -4.09 36.78 -1.71
CA SER A 386 -3.60 36.89 -0.32
C SER A 386 -3.32 35.53 0.35
N SER A 387 -3.95 34.45 -0.13
CA SER A 387 -3.77 33.11 0.42
C SER A 387 -2.34 32.56 0.29
N PRO A 388 -1.84 31.81 1.28
CA PRO A 388 -0.50 31.22 1.23
C PRO A 388 -0.39 30.14 0.14
N LYS A 389 0.78 30.09 -0.50
CA LYS A 389 1.15 28.93 -1.33
C LYS A 389 1.37 27.70 -0.44
N PRO A 390 1.15 26.47 -0.96
CA PRO A 390 1.60 25.25 -0.31
C PRO A 390 3.10 25.30 0.00
N ASP A 391 3.46 24.75 1.15
CA ASP A 391 4.84 24.39 1.48
C ASP A 391 5.30 23.17 0.67
N MET A 392 6.60 23.06 0.38
CA MET A 392 7.15 21.96 -0.42
C MET A 392 6.85 20.58 0.17
N SER A 393 6.79 20.45 1.50
CA SER A 393 6.39 19.22 2.20
C SER A 393 5.01 18.72 1.77
N GLN A 394 4.07 19.62 1.44
CA GLN A 394 2.72 19.27 1.02
C GLN A 394 2.67 18.54 -0.34
N LEU A 395 3.69 18.65 -1.20
CA LEU A 395 3.70 18.00 -2.52
C LEU A 395 3.44 16.48 -2.43
N LEU A 396 3.87 15.86 -1.33
CA LEU A 396 3.80 14.42 -1.10
C LEU A 396 2.84 14.03 0.04
N GLU A 397 2.09 15.00 0.59
CA GLU A 397 0.94 14.70 1.45
C GLU A 397 -0.22 14.13 0.61
N ASN A 398 -0.98 13.19 1.20
CA ASN A 398 -2.17 12.54 0.61
C ASN A 398 -1.91 11.62 -0.59
N VAL A 399 -0.65 11.36 -0.97
CA VAL A 399 -0.32 10.30 -1.95
C VAL A 399 -0.69 8.91 -1.39
N PHE A 400 -0.57 8.75 -0.07
CA PHE A 400 -1.08 7.62 0.70
C PHE A 400 -1.81 8.13 1.94
N ALA A 401 -2.67 7.28 2.52
CA ALA A 401 -3.45 7.62 3.73
C ALA A 401 -2.57 7.79 4.99
N ASP A 402 -1.41 7.12 5.04
CA ASP A 402 -0.35 7.42 6.00
C ASP A 402 0.72 8.29 5.33
N PRO A 403 0.95 9.55 5.78
CA PRO A 403 2.00 10.43 5.26
C PRO A 403 3.41 10.10 5.80
N LYS A 404 3.60 8.98 6.51
CA LYS A 404 4.94 8.47 6.86
C LYS A 404 5.60 7.84 5.62
N GLY A 405 6.88 8.13 5.41
CA GLY A 405 7.65 7.64 4.25
C GLY A 405 7.55 8.51 2.99
N PHE A 406 6.37 9.05 2.66
CA PHE A 406 6.20 10.02 1.57
C PHE A 406 6.27 11.46 2.10
N GLY A 407 7.06 12.33 1.46
CA GLY A 407 7.30 13.69 1.95
C GLY A 407 8.51 14.35 1.31
N ILE A 408 8.55 15.68 1.29
CA ILE A 408 9.81 16.43 1.21
C ILE A 408 10.24 16.73 2.66
N GLY A 409 11.51 16.48 2.97
CA GLY A 409 12.07 16.73 4.30
C GLY A 409 12.23 18.23 4.59
N PRO A 410 12.43 18.64 5.86
CA PRO A 410 12.76 20.02 6.21
C PRO A 410 14.07 20.53 5.57
N ASP A 411 14.90 19.62 5.08
CA ASP A 411 16.13 19.85 4.31
C ASP A 411 15.88 20.08 2.80
N GLY A 412 14.64 19.98 2.35
CA GLY A 412 14.24 20.17 0.95
C GLY A 412 14.49 18.97 0.03
N ARG A 413 14.91 17.82 0.57
CA ARG A 413 15.12 16.58 -0.21
C ARG A 413 13.87 15.72 -0.22
N TYR A 414 13.70 14.91 -1.27
CA TYR A 414 12.67 13.88 -1.26
C TYR A 414 13.00 12.83 -0.19
N ARG A 415 12.02 12.44 0.63
CA ARG A 415 12.21 11.37 1.62
C ARG A 415 12.56 10.02 0.99
N TYR A 416 12.29 9.83 -0.31
CA TYR A 416 12.74 8.62 -1.02
C TYR A 416 14.25 8.59 -1.32
N GLU A 417 14.92 9.74 -1.31
CA GLU A 417 16.37 9.87 -1.49
C GLU A 417 17.12 9.75 -0.16
N GLN A 418 16.40 9.65 0.96
CA GLN A 418 16.96 9.40 2.28
C GLN A 418 17.21 7.88 2.45
N PRO A 419 18.40 7.45 2.92
CA PRO A 419 18.69 6.04 3.16
C PRO A 419 17.71 5.46 4.20
N GLY A 420 16.78 4.61 3.75
CA GLY A 420 15.69 4.10 4.59
C GLY A 420 14.29 4.19 3.96
N PHE A 421 14.13 4.77 2.76
CA PHE A 421 12.82 4.95 2.11
C PHE A 421 11.88 3.72 2.13
N THR A 422 12.39 2.53 1.78
CA THR A 422 11.61 1.29 1.75
C THR A 422 11.35 0.67 3.14
N ALA A 423 11.87 1.26 4.22
CA ALA A 423 11.53 0.90 5.60
C ALA A 423 10.24 1.58 6.09
N GLY A 424 9.59 2.39 5.25
CA GLY A 424 8.44 3.23 5.62
C GLY A 424 7.04 2.64 5.42
N THR A 425 6.89 1.40 4.95
CA THR A 425 5.56 0.75 4.95
C THR A 425 5.26 0.25 6.36
N ALA A 426 4.35 0.96 7.06
CA ALA A 426 3.89 0.70 8.42
C ALA A 426 4.97 0.83 9.52
N GLU A 427 5.15 2.06 10.04
CA GLU A 427 5.27 2.23 11.48
C GLU A 427 3.97 2.84 12.03
N PRO A 428 2.93 2.04 12.40
CA PRO A 428 2.05 2.45 13.50
C PRO A 428 2.97 2.86 14.64
N ALA A 429 2.83 4.08 15.18
CA ALA A 429 3.87 4.79 15.96
C ALA A 429 4.67 3.81 16.85
N ALA A 430 5.86 3.39 16.36
CA ALA A 430 6.38 2.09 16.72
C ALA A 430 6.51 1.99 18.22
N ALA A 431 5.89 0.96 18.81
CA ALA A 431 6.06 0.70 20.22
C ALA A 431 7.56 0.53 20.43
N GLN A 432 8.17 1.51 21.11
CA GLN A 432 9.59 1.47 21.36
C GLN A 432 9.84 0.18 22.14
N LEU A 433 10.66 -0.72 21.59
CA LEU A 433 11.04 -1.96 22.27
C LEU A 433 11.82 -1.56 23.53
N THR A 434 11.08 -1.40 24.63
CA THR A 434 11.61 -0.83 25.88
C THR A 434 12.49 -1.82 26.62
N ARG A 435 12.33 -3.12 26.36
CA ARG A 435 13.07 -4.20 27.01
C ARG A 435 13.98 -4.95 26.04
N SER A 436 15.21 -5.13 26.48
CA SER A 436 16.16 -6.16 26.04
C SER A 436 16.43 -7.07 27.24
N VAL A 437 16.09 -8.35 27.12
CA VAL A 437 16.24 -9.37 28.17
C VAL A 437 17.33 -10.34 27.76
N CYS A 438 18.41 -10.38 28.52
CA CYS A 438 19.60 -11.18 28.22
C CYS A 438 19.60 -12.45 29.07
N SER A 439 19.40 -13.61 28.47
CA SER A 439 19.60 -14.89 29.18
C SER A 439 21.09 -15.19 29.33
N LEU A 440 21.48 -15.52 30.56
CA LEU A 440 22.85 -15.66 31.01
C LEU A 440 23.03 -17.05 31.62
N PRO A 441 23.30 -18.08 30.78
CA PRO A 441 23.70 -19.40 31.25
C PRO A 441 25.18 -19.41 31.65
N TYR A 442 25.56 -20.39 32.46
CA TYR A 442 26.95 -20.71 32.72
C TYR A 442 27.49 -21.71 31.68
N ARG A 443 28.71 -21.48 31.17
CA ARG A 443 29.40 -22.43 30.28
C ARG A 443 30.87 -22.59 30.67
N GLN A 444 31.20 -23.74 31.25
CA GLN A 444 32.56 -24.10 31.63
C GLN A 444 33.19 -25.13 30.67
N ASP A 445 34.44 -24.86 30.28
CA ASP A 445 35.43 -25.80 29.72
C ASP A 445 34.94 -26.80 28.63
N VAL A 446 34.91 -26.34 27.38
CA VAL A 446 35.37 -27.17 26.26
C VAL A 446 36.64 -26.55 25.68
N LYS A 447 37.79 -27.23 25.86
CA LYS A 447 39.04 -26.89 25.16
C LYS A 447 39.12 -27.73 23.90
N VAL A 448 38.83 -27.13 22.74
CA VAL A 448 39.04 -27.77 21.44
C VAL A 448 40.00 -26.91 20.62
N ALA A 449 41.02 -27.56 20.04
CA ALA A 449 42.01 -26.97 19.13
C ALA A 449 42.71 -25.66 19.58
N GLY A 450 42.80 -25.41 20.90
CA GLY A 450 43.52 -24.25 21.46
C GLY A 450 42.67 -22.99 21.68
N THR A 451 41.39 -23.00 21.33
CA THR A 451 40.46 -21.90 21.59
C THR A 451 39.85 -22.03 23.00
N SER A 452 39.68 -20.91 23.71
CA SER A 452 39.09 -20.87 25.05
C SER A 452 37.61 -20.48 24.99
N CYS A 453 36.72 -21.47 24.84
CA CYS A 453 35.26 -21.31 24.80
C CYS A 453 34.61 -21.01 26.18
N LYS A 454 35.34 -20.37 27.11
CA LYS A 454 34.85 -20.10 28.48
C LYS A 454 34.05 -18.81 28.51
N TRP A 455 32.89 -18.84 29.17
CA TRP A 455 32.05 -17.66 29.32
C TRP A 455 31.52 -17.57 30.76
N PHE A 456 31.53 -16.36 31.33
CA PHE A 456 31.16 -16.07 32.72
C PHE A 456 30.27 -14.82 32.77
N PRO A 457 29.48 -14.59 33.84
CA PRO A 457 28.59 -13.43 33.93
C PRO A 457 29.30 -12.08 33.70
N ARG A 458 30.53 -11.94 34.19
CA ARG A 458 31.39 -10.75 33.97
C ARG A 458 31.75 -10.48 32.49
N ASN A 459 31.53 -11.43 31.58
CA ASN A 459 31.70 -11.25 30.14
C ASN A 459 30.47 -10.60 29.48
N LEU A 460 29.34 -10.43 30.17
CA LEU A 460 28.20 -9.70 29.60
C LEU A 460 28.44 -8.19 29.65
N ASN A 461 28.22 -7.51 28.52
CA ASN A 461 28.09 -6.05 28.48
C ASN A 461 26.67 -5.65 28.92
N ALA A 462 26.48 -5.43 30.22
CA ALA A 462 25.17 -5.15 30.81
C ALA A 462 24.60 -3.77 30.43
N THR A 463 25.38 -2.88 29.80
CA THR A 463 24.83 -1.64 29.22
C THR A 463 23.86 -1.94 28.07
N LEU A 464 24.05 -3.07 27.37
CA LEU A 464 23.17 -3.52 26.29
C LEU A 464 21.93 -4.27 26.80
N CYS A 465 21.83 -4.56 28.09
CA CYS A 465 20.67 -5.26 28.68
C CYS A 465 19.81 -4.29 29.50
N THR A 466 18.48 -4.45 29.46
CA THR A 466 17.59 -3.84 30.46
C THR A 466 17.29 -4.81 31.60
N HIS A 467 17.19 -6.09 31.26
CA HIS A 467 16.97 -7.19 32.18
C HIS A 467 18.01 -8.28 31.88
N VAL A 468 18.50 -8.95 32.91
CA VAL A 468 19.42 -10.09 32.82
C VAL A 468 18.77 -11.23 33.59
N ASN A 469 18.57 -12.38 32.94
CA ASN A 469 18.03 -13.58 33.56
C ASN A 469 19.20 -14.56 33.74
N TYR A 470 19.58 -14.85 34.98
CA TYR A 470 20.59 -15.87 35.26
C TYR A 470 19.99 -17.26 35.12
N SER A 471 20.58 -18.11 34.28
CA SER A 471 20.13 -19.46 33.97
C SER A 471 21.13 -20.49 34.52
N PHE A 472 20.80 -21.36 35.47
CA PHE A 472 19.51 -21.54 36.16
C PHE A 472 19.72 -21.87 37.63
N ALA A 473 18.74 -21.51 38.46
CA ALA A 473 18.49 -22.25 39.71
C ALA A 473 17.44 -23.34 39.46
N PHE A 474 17.45 -24.43 40.24
CA PHE A 474 16.45 -25.49 40.13
C PHE A 474 15.48 -25.45 41.31
N VAL A 475 14.30 -26.05 41.20
CA VAL A 475 13.49 -26.34 42.39
C VAL A 475 14.14 -27.48 43.18
N LYS A 476 14.20 -27.36 44.51
CA LYS A 476 14.55 -28.46 45.43
C LYS A 476 13.57 -28.53 46.59
N GLY A 477 13.51 -29.69 47.25
CA GLY A 477 12.70 -29.90 48.45
C GLY A 477 11.88 -31.19 48.40
N GLY A 478 10.84 -31.23 49.21
CA GLY A 478 9.96 -32.39 49.38
C GLY A 478 9.05 -32.21 50.59
N ASN A 479 8.08 -33.13 50.76
CA ASN A 479 7.15 -33.15 51.91
C ASN A 479 6.44 -31.79 52.18
N GLY A 480 6.17 -31.03 51.11
CA GLY A 480 5.48 -29.74 51.18
C GLY A 480 6.37 -28.50 51.39
N ASN A 481 7.68 -28.68 51.63
CA ASN A 481 8.64 -27.59 51.71
C ASN A 481 9.53 -27.58 50.45
N TYR A 482 9.33 -26.58 49.58
CA TYR A 482 10.06 -26.39 48.33
C TYR A 482 10.77 -25.04 48.32
N SER A 483 11.95 -24.97 47.71
CA SER A 483 12.80 -23.79 47.63
C SER A 483 13.66 -23.81 46.36
N LEU A 484 14.41 -22.73 46.13
CA LEU A 484 15.35 -22.65 45.02
C LEU A 484 16.70 -23.26 45.40
N ASP A 485 17.29 -24.01 44.46
CA ASP A 485 18.60 -24.63 44.58
C ASP A 485 19.69 -23.64 44.16
N SER A 486 20.44 -23.15 45.14
CA SER A 486 21.54 -22.19 44.97
C SER A 486 22.88 -22.83 44.57
N THR A 487 22.88 -24.12 44.27
CA THR A 487 24.07 -24.92 43.95
C THR A 487 23.76 -25.87 42.79
N VAL A 488 23.18 -25.33 41.70
CA VAL A 488 23.06 -26.07 40.45
C VAL A 488 24.45 -26.20 39.85
N GLU A 489 25.17 -25.08 39.81
CA GLU A 489 26.61 -25.03 39.59
C GLU A 489 27.37 -25.00 40.91
N TRP A 490 28.55 -25.63 40.93
CA TRP A 490 29.40 -25.77 42.11
C TRP A 490 29.93 -24.43 42.65
N ASN A 491 29.92 -23.39 41.82
CA ASN A 491 30.37 -22.02 42.10
C ASN A 491 29.27 -20.95 41.99
N ASP A 492 27.99 -21.33 41.96
CA ASP A 492 26.84 -20.41 42.00
C ASP A 492 26.95 -19.41 43.18
N GLU A 493 26.98 -19.94 44.41
CA GLU A 493 27.05 -19.14 45.65
C GLU A 493 28.37 -18.36 45.81
N THR A 494 29.48 -18.90 45.32
CA THR A 494 30.84 -18.41 45.61
C THR A 494 31.38 -17.47 44.53
N GLN A 495 30.84 -17.51 43.32
CA GLN A 495 31.32 -16.74 42.18
C GLN A 495 30.19 -16.18 41.31
N LEU A 496 29.29 -17.02 40.81
CA LEU A 496 28.46 -16.67 39.66
C LEU A 496 27.30 -15.72 40.02
N TYR A 497 26.62 -15.90 41.15
CA TYR A 497 25.63 -14.92 41.63
C TYR A 497 26.29 -13.57 41.98
N PRO A 498 27.41 -13.52 42.74
CA PRO A 498 28.16 -12.27 42.95
C PRO A 498 28.57 -11.56 41.64
N GLU A 499 29.13 -12.28 40.67
CA GLU A 499 29.53 -11.69 39.38
C GLU A 499 28.33 -11.17 38.58
N THR A 500 27.21 -11.89 38.59
CA THR A 500 25.98 -11.47 37.92
C THR A 500 25.43 -10.18 38.55
N VAL A 501 25.31 -10.12 39.87
CA VAL A 501 24.83 -8.92 40.58
C VAL A 501 25.78 -7.73 40.39
N ALA A 502 27.09 -7.98 40.26
CA ALA A 502 28.08 -6.96 39.97
C ALA A 502 27.89 -6.28 38.59
N LEU A 503 27.10 -6.84 37.67
CA LEU A 503 26.74 -6.17 36.41
C LEU A 503 26.02 -4.83 36.61
N ARG A 504 25.38 -4.60 37.77
CA ARG A 504 24.85 -3.28 38.15
C ARG A 504 25.93 -2.18 38.21
N GLN A 505 27.20 -2.54 38.37
CA GLN A 505 28.33 -1.59 38.32
C GLN A 505 28.54 -1.04 36.90
N GLN A 506 28.24 -1.84 35.86
CA GLN A 506 28.27 -1.37 34.47
C GLN A 506 26.99 -0.60 34.11
N ASN A 507 25.84 -1.05 34.60
CA ASN A 507 24.53 -0.44 34.33
C ASN A 507 23.65 -0.41 35.60
N PRO A 508 23.62 0.71 36.35
CA PRO A 508 22.84 0.81 37.60
C PRO A 508 21.33 0.64 37.44
N ASN A 509 20.80 0.73 36.21
CA ASN A 509 19.38 0.58 35.93
C ASN A 509 18.98 -0.85 35.51
N VAL A 510 19.94 -1.76 35.33
CA VAL A 510 19.65 -3.14 34.92
C VAL A 510 18.88 -3.90 36.00
N LYS A 511 17.88 -4.67 35.58
CA LYS A 511 17.15 -5.59 36.45
C LYS A 511 17.71 -7.00 36.31
N ILE A 512 17.99 -7.64 37.44
CA ILE A 512 18.65 -8.95 37.46
C ILE A 512 17.72 -9.95 38.11
N LEU A 513 17.24 -10.92 37.34
CA LEU A 513 16.32 -11.96 37.78
C LEU A 513 17.06 -13.30 37.82
N ILE A 514 16.60 -14.20 38.68
CA ILE A 514 17.00 -15.62 38.64
C ILE A 514 15.96 -16.38 37.80
N ALA A 515 16.41 -17.04 36.73
CA ALA A 515 15.59 -18.00 36.01
C ALA A 515 15.62 -19.34 36.73
N VAL A 516 14.44 -19.93 36.92
CA VAL A 516 14.27 -21.20 37.63
C VAL A 516 13.68 -22.23 36.70
N GLY A 517 14.34 -23.38 36.59
CA GLY A 517 13.91 -24.48 35.72
C GLY A 517 14.89 -24.73 34.58
N GLY A 518 14.43 -24.54 33.34
CA GLY A 518 15.09 -24.95 32.10
C GLY A 518 14.93 -26.44 31.82
N TRP A 519 15.06 -26.82 30.55
CA TRP A 519 14.86 -28.16 30.01
C TRP A 519 15.36 -29.28 30.93
N SER A 520 16.64 -29.27 31.33
CA SER A 520 17.25 -30.32 32.15
C SER A 520 16.65 -30.49 33.55
N HIS A 521 16.00 -29.47 34.11
CA HIS A 521 15.27 -29.62 35.38
C HIS A 521 14.09 -30.60 35.23
N ASN A 522 13.38 -30.47 34.11
CA ASN A 522 12.15 -31.19 33.80
C ASN A 522 12.35 -32.40 32.87
N ASP A 523 13.58 -32.78 32.56
CA ASP A 523 13.83 -33.94 31.69
C ASP A 523 13.10 -35.21 32.20
N PRO A 524 12.55 -36.07 31.32
CA PRO A 524 11.81 -37.27 31.73
C PRO A 524 12.58 -38.17 32.70
N TRP A 525 13.92 -38.16 32.61
CA TRP A 525 14.84 -38.92 33.47
C TRP A 525 15.23 -38.20 34.77
N SER A 526 14.93 -36.90 34.90
CA SER A 526 15.18 -36.12 36.11
C SER A 526 14.36 -36.65 37.29
N THR A 527 15.01 -36.74 38.44
CA THR A 527 14.37 -37.03 39.74
C THR A 527 13.61 -35.82 40.30
N ARG A 528 13.79 -34.63 39.70
CA ARG A 528 13.22 -33.36 40.13
C ARG A 528 12.05 -32.87 39.27
N LYS A 529 11.77 -33.53 38.13
CA LYS A 529 10.78 -33.07 37.12
C LYS A 529 9.38 -32.72 37.67
N GLU A 530 8.96 -33.40 38.74
CA GLU A 530 7.64 -33.17 39.39
C GLU A 530 7.66 -32.01 40.40
N TYR A 531 8.81 -31.41 40.72
CA TYR A 531 8.96 -30.50 41.85
C TYR A 531 8.24 -29.18 41.63
N PHE A 532 8.22 -28.65 40.40
CA PHE A 532 7.37 -27.50 40.07
C PHE A 532 5.90 -27.78 40.37
N SER A 533 5.34 -28.85 39.78
CA SER A 533 3.93 -29.24 39.97
C SER A 533 3.59 -29.39 41.45
N LYS A 534 4.43 -30.11 42.22
CA LYS A 534 4.24 -30.31 43.66
C LYS A 534 4.43 -29.02 44.49
N ALA A 535 5.29 -28.09 44.08
CA ALA A 535 5.45 -26.81 44.75
C ALA A 535 4.21 -25.92 44.57
N VAL A 536 3.60 -25.91 43.37
CA VAL A 536 2.40 -25.11 43.09
C VAL A 536 1.06 -25.77 43.46
N ALA A 537 1.06 -27.08 43.75
CA ALA A 537 -0.14 -27.91 43.89
C ALA A 537 -1.20 -27.42 44.89
N THR A 538 -0.81 -26.78 45.99
CA THR A 538 -1.74 -26.36 47.05
C THR A 538 -1.41 -24.95 47.55
N ALA A 539 -2.39 -24.24 48.12
CA ALA A 539 -2.16 -22.91 48.69
C ALA A 539 -1.08 -22.90 49.80
N ALA A 540 -0.99 -23.97 50.59
CA ALA A 540 0.02 -24.10 51.65
C ALA A 540 1.44 -24.31 51.09
N THR A 541 1.59 -25.13 50.04
CA THR A 541 2.90 -25.33 49.38
C THR A 541 3.32 -24.08 48.62
N ARG A 542 2.39 -23.39 47.93
CA ARG A 542 2.62 -22.10 47.27
C ARG A 542 3.08 -21.03 48.23
N ALA A 543 2.37 -20.81 49.33
CA ALA A 543 2.75 -19.81 50.33
C ALA A 543 4.15 -20.06 50.91
N THR A 544 4.48 -21.32 51.20
CA THR A 544 5.81 -21.74 51.68
C THR A 544 6.88 -21.49 50.61
N PHE A 545 6.61 -21.87 49.36
CA PHE A 545 7.53 -21.71 48.24
C PHE A 545 7.79 -20.23 47.92
N ILE A 546 6.76 -19.38 47.90
CA ILE A 546 6.88 -17.92 47.71
C ILE A 546 7.77 -17.30 48.80
N SER A 547 7.56 -17.69 50.07
CA SER A 547 8.39 -17.22 51.19
C SER A 547 9.87 -17.62 51.01
N ASN A 548 10.13 -18.88 50.64
CA ASN A 548 11.48 -19.38 50.38
C ASN A 548 12.13 -18.70 49.17
N ILE A 549 11.37 -18.37 48.12
CA ILE A 549 11.86 -17.58 46.98
C ILE A 549 12.23 -16.17 47.44
N PHE A 550 11.38 -15.48 48.21
CA PHE A 550 11.72 -14.13 48.69
C PHE A 550 12.97 -14.11 49.58
N ALA A 551 13.19 -15.15 50.39
CA ALA A 551 14.43 -15.32 51.15
C ALA A 551 15.65 -15.50 50.23
N PHE A 552 15.53 -16.27 49.15
CA PHE A 552 16.57 -16.46 48.14
C PHE A 552 16.88 -15.14 47.39
N LEU A 553 15.85 -14.46 46.89
CA LEU A 553 15.99 -13.17 46.19
C LEU A 553 16.63 -12.11 47.09
N ALA A 554 16.30 -12.10 48.38
CA ALA A 554 16.93 -11.22 49.36
C ALA A 554 18.40 -11.59 49.67
N LYS A 555 18.72 -12.89 49.85
CA LYS A 555 20.11 -13.37 50.09
C LYS A 555 21.04 -12.93 48.96
N TRP A 556 20.59 -13.08 47.71
CA TRP A 556 21.39 -12.85 46.52
C TRP A 556 21.13 -11.53 45.81
N GLN A 557 20.27 -10.66 46.37
CA GLN A 557 19.95 -9.34 45.82
C GLN A 557 19.38 -9.34 44.39
N PHE A 558 18.67 -10.39 43.98
CA PHE A 558 17.94 -10.42 42.70
C PHE A 558 16.69 -9.50 42.76
N ASP A 559 16.39 -8.83 41.64
CA ASP A 559 15.20 -7.97 41.45
C ASP A 559 13.92 -8.79 41.24
N GLY A 560 13.99 -10.10 40.96
CA GLY A 560 12.81 -10.91 40.70
C GLY A 560 13.10 -12.34 40.26
N LEU A 561 12.02 -13.04 39.92
CA LEU A 561 11.99 -14.44 39.48
C LEU A 561 11.54 -14.51 38.02
N ASP A 562 12.27 -15.26 37.20
CA ASP A 562 11.80 -15.74 35.90
C ASP A 562 11.48 -17.23 36.03
N ILE A 563 10.26 -17.63 35.67
CA ILE A 563 9.83 -19.04 35.68
C ILE A 563 10.16 -19.63 34.31
N ASP A 564 10.93 -20.71 34.26
CA ASP A 564 11.25 -21.42 33.02
C ASP A 564 10.92 -22.91 33.19
N TRP A 565 9.64 -23.20 33.46
CA TRP A 565 9.15 -24.56 33.64
C TRP A 565 8.82 -25.15 32.27
N GLU A 566 9.51 -26.23 31.90
CA GLU A 566 9.36 -26.90 30.59
C GLU A 566 8.75 -28.31 30.74
N TYR A 567 7.44 -28.53 30.69
CA TYR A 567 6.36 -27.54 30.61
C TYR A 567 5.22 -27.89 31.59
N PRO A 568 4.45 -26.91 32.10
CA PRO A 568 3.29 -27.17 32.93
C PRO A 568 2.30 -28.09 32.19
N GLY A 569 1.78 -29.11 32.87
CA GLY A 569 0.85 -30.07 32.25
C GLY A 569 1.46 -31.11 31.31
N ALA A 570 2.76 -31.04 30.98
CA ALA A 570 3.44 -32.07 30.20
C ALA A 570 3.69 -33.32 31.08
N LEU A 571 2.85 -34.36 30.92
CA LEU A 571 2.86 -35.56 31.77
C LEU A 571 4.19 -36.32 31.71
N ASP A 572 4.82 -36.36 30.54
CA ASP A 572 6.13 -36.98 30.30
C ASP A 572 7.30 -36.23 30.99
N ARG A 573 7.10 -34.94 31.31
CA ARG A 573 8.04 -34.07 32.02
C ARG A 573 7.63 -33.78 33.47
N GLY A 574 6.80 -34.63 34.06
CA GLY A 574 6.40 -34.57 35.47
C GLY A 574 5.32 -33.53 35.81
N GLY A 575 4.67 -32.95 34.80
CA GLY A 575 3.51 -32.08 34.97
C GLY A 575 2.20 -32.84 35.17
N THR A 576 1.14 -32.09 35.48
CA THR A 576 -0.23 -32.57 35.66
C THR A 576 -1.23 -31.59 35.03
N VAL A 577 -2.42 -32.05 34.63
CA VAL A 577 -3.47 -31.15 34.08
C VAL A 577 -3.91 -30.05 35.06
N ALA A 578 -3.69 -30.23 36.37
CA ALA A 578 -4.00 -29.23 37.39
C ALA A 578 -2.98 -28.06 37.41
N ASP A 579 -1.79 -28.24 36.82
CA ASP A 579 -0.73 -27.24 36.79
C ASP A 579 -1.20 -25.92 36.17
N LYS A 580 -2.11 -25.97 35.18
CA LYS A 580 -2.68 -24.80 34.52
C LYS A 580 -3.32 -23.82 35.51
N ALA A 581 -4.17 -24.33 36.40
CA ALA A 581 -4.79 -23.52 37.44
C ALA A 581 -3.82 -23.21 38.60
N ASN A 582 -2.96 -24.17 38.95
CA ASN A 582 -2.04 -24.05 40.09
C ASN A 582 -0.92 -23.02 39.84
N LEU A 583 -0.36 -22.96 38.63
CA LEU A 583 0.63 -21.98 38.22
C LEU A 583 0.02 -20.58 38.15
N ALA A 584 -1.18 -20.43 37.58
CA ALA A 584 -1.90 -19.16 37.58
C ALA A 584 -2.19 -18.64 39.01
N ALA A 585 -2.59 -19.53 39.92
CA ALA A 585 -2.75 -19.21 41.34
C ALA A 585 -1.42 -18.81 41.99
N PHE A 586 -0.33 -19.53 41.71
CA PHE A 586 1.02 -19.20 42.20
C PHE A 586 1.48 -17.81 41.74
N CYS A 587 1.36 -17.49 40.46
CA CYS A 587 1.78 -16.18 39.94
C CYS A 587 0.98 -15.03 40.58
N LYS A 588 -0.34 -15.22 40.77
CA LYS A 588 -1.20 -14.25 41.47
C LYS A 588 -0.82 -14.09 42.93
N GLU A 589 -0.65 -15.21 43.66
CA GLU A 589 -0.28 -15.23 45.07
C GLU A 589 1.12 -14.61 45.30
N TYR A 590 2.08 -14.86 44.40
CA TYR A 590 3.41 -14.26 44.42
C TYR A 590 3.34 -12.73 44.35
N LYS A 591 2.60 -12.16 43.39
CA LYS A 591 2.48 -10.69 43.25
C LYS A 591 1.78 -10.06 44.45
N LEU A 592 0.74 -10.71 44.99
CA LEU A 592 0.06 -10.26 46.21
C LEU A 592 1.00 -10.27 47.41
N ALA A 593 1.79 -11.34 47.58
CA ALA A 593 2.78 -11.44 48.65
C ALA A 593 3.92 -10.42 48.51
N ALA A 594 4.41 -10.18 47.28
CA ALA A 594 5.44 -9.18 47.01
C ALA A 594 4.95 -7.76 47.36
N ALA A 595 3.74 -7.41 46.92
CA ALA A 595 3.09 -6.15 47.26
C ALA A 595 2.87 -5.99 48.77
N ALA A 596 2.37 -7.03 49.45
CA ALA A 596 2.17 -7.02 50.91
C ALA A 596 3.49 -6.88 51.69
N ALA A 597 4.59 -7.44 51.17
CA ALA A 597 5.93 -7.30 51.74
C ALA A 597 6.64 -5.98 51.38
N GLY A 598 6.00 -5.10 50.59
CA GLY A 598 6.62 -3.87 50.08
C GLY A 598 7.83 -4.13 49.16
N LYS A 599 7.92 -5.31 48.56
CA LYS A 599 9.02 -5.72 47.69
C LYS A 599 8.64 -5.51 46.23
N PRO A 600 9.39 -4.70 45.45
CA PRO A 600 9.13 -4.51 44.02
C PRO A 600 9.66 -5.69 43.19
N TYR A 601 9.46 -6.94 43.66
CA TYR A 601 9.98 -8.11 42.97
C TYR A 601 9.23 -8.34 41.67
N LEU A 602 10.00 -8.45 40.59
CA LEU A 602 9.51 -8.83 39.28
C LEU A 602 9.13 -10.32 39.27
N LEU A 603 8.14 -10.65 38.46
CA LEU A 603 7.74 -12.01 38.12
C LEU A 603 7.55 -12.09 36.61
N THR A 604 8.42 -12.86 35.95
CA THR A 604 8.39 -13.09 34.52
C THR A 604 8.34 -14.58 34.25
N MET A 605 8.09 -14.96 33.01
CA MET A 605 8.09 -16.37 32.61
C MET A 605 8.63 -16.51 31.20
N ALA A 606 9.55 -17.44 31.00
CA ALA A 606 9.88 -17.96 29.68
C ALA A 606 8.89 -19.07 29.32
N THR A 607 8.33 -19.01 28.11
CA THR A 607 7.21 -19.88 27.70
C THR A 607 7.42 -20.46 26.31
N GLY A 608 7.03 -21.72 26.12
CA GLY A 608 7.13 -22.41 24.83
C GLY A 608 6.20 -21.82 23.77
N ALA A 609 6.70 -21.68 22.54
CA ALA A 609 5.98 -21.09 21.42
C ALA A 609 5.11 -22.09 20.61
N GLY A 610 5.28 -23.40 20.83
CA GLY A 610 4.46 -24.46 20.20
C GLY A 610 3.40 -25.06 21.13
N ALA A 611 2.41 -25.76 20.56
CA ALA A 611 1.25 -26.27 21.28
C ALA A 611 1.58 -27.12 22.52
N TYR A 612 2.63 -27.93 22.45
CA TYR A 612 3.13 -28.71 23.59
C TYR A 612 3.57 -27.82 24.77
N GLY A 613 4.22 -26.69 24.50
CA GLY A 613 4.74 -25.79 25.53
C GLY A 613 3.70 -24.85 26.15
N TYR A 614 2.65 -24.46 25.41
CA TYR A 614 1.61 -23.56 25.93
C TYR A 614 0.29 -24.25 26.35
N ALA A 615 0.09 -25.55 26.08
CA ALA A 615 -1.17 -26.25 26.42
C ALA A 615 -1.56 -26.16 27.91
N GLY A 616 -0.59 -26.32 28.81
CA GLY A 616 -0.78 -26.21 30.25
C GLY A 616 -0.78 -24.79 30.81
N LEU A 617 -0.79 -23.74 29.97
CA LEU A 617 -0.78 -22.35 30.43
C LEU A 617 -2.20 -21.76 30.46
N ASP A 618 -2.53 -21.04 31.53
CA ASP A 618 -3.69 -20.13 31.58
C ASP A 618 -3.22 -18.73 31.19
N LEU A 619 -3.02 -18.53 29.88
CA LEU A 619 -2.44 -17.31 29.33
C LEU A 619 -3.20 -16.02 29.73
N PRO A 620 -4.56 -15.97 29.79
CA PRO A 620 -5.27 -14.80 30.30
C PRO A 620 -4.98 -14.49 31.77
N ALA A 621 -4.87 -15.50 32.65
CA ALA A 621 -4.56 -15.30 34.06
C ALA A 621 -3.07 -14.96 34.31
N LEU A 622 -2.18 -15.57 33.53
CA LEU A 622 -0.74 -15.28 33.54
C LEU A 622 -0.45 -13.88 33.00
N GLY A 623 -1.10 -13.46 31.91
CA GLY A 623 -0.98 -12.11 31.32
C GLY A 623 -1.44 -10.99 32.27
N GLN A 624 -2.33 -11.28 33.23
CA GLN A 624 -2.66 -10.36 34.31
C GLN A 624 -1.56 -10.30 35.38
N SER A 625 -1.01 -11.45 35.78
CA SER A 625 -0.13 -11.60 36.94
C SER A 625 1.35 -11.32 36.66
N LEU A 626 1.88 -11.80 35.53
CA LEU A 626 3.28 -11.61 35.15
C LEU A 626 3.53 -10.15 34.75
N ASP A 627 4.73 -9.63 35.03
CA ASP A 627 5.15 -8.31 34.56
C ASP A 627 5.38 -8.34 33.04
N PHE A 628 6.02 -9.40 32.53
CA PHE A 628 6.10 -9.75 31.11
C PHE A 628 6.40 -11.24 30.89
N ILE A 629 6.18 -11.70 29.67
CA ILE A 629 6.47 -13.05 29.15
C ILE A 629 7.64 -12.95 28.16
N ASN A 630 8.60 -13.86 28.29
CA ASN A 630 9.68 -14.10 27.33
C ASN A 630 9.26 -15.28 26.44
N LEU A 631 8.71 -15.00 25.26
CA LEU A 631 8.21 -16.07 24.39
C LEU A 631 9.38 -16.72 23.65
N MET A 632 9.59 -18.02 23.86
CA MET A 632 10.70 -18.79 23.28
C MET A 632 10.45 -19.10 21.80
N THR A 633 10.56 -18.08 20.95
CA THR A 633 10.29 -18.11 19.50
C THR A 633 11.42 -18.72 18.66
N TYR A 634 11.95 -19.82 19.15
CA TYR A 634 13.02 -20.63 18.57
C TYR A 634 12.73 -22.12 18.85
N ASP A 635 13.53 -23.01 18.26
CA ASP A 635 13.38 -24.47 18.38
C ASP A 635 12.02 -25.02 17.90
N PHE A 636 11.43 -24.37 16.89
CA PHE A 636 10.28 -24.92 16.18
C PHE A 636 10.63 -26.20 15.40
N HIS A 637 11.87 -26.30 14.93
CA HIS A 637 12.41 -27.41 14.16
C HIS A 637 13.86 -27.68 14.54
N GLY A 638 14.27 -28.95 14.50
CA GLY A 638 15.61 -29.38 14.89
C GLY A 638 15.89 -30.83 14.49
N ALA A 639 17.01 -31.39 14.95
CA ALA A 639 17.45 -32.75 14.58
C ALA A 639 16.52 -33.90 15.02
N TRP A 640 15.45 -33.59 15.75
CA TRP A 640 14.32 -34.49 16.03
C TRP A 640 13.38 -34.67 14.83
N ASP A 641 13.39 -33.73 13.89
CA ASP A 641 12.65 -33.82 12.63
C ASP A 641 13.45 -34.62 11.59
N SER A 642 12.77 -35.49 10.84
CA SER A 642 13.37 -36.30 9.77
C SER A 642 13.67 -35.52 8.47
N THR A 643 13.30 -34.24 8.43
CA THR A 643 13.51 -33.33 7.31
C THR A 643 14.00 -31.96 7.80
N VAL A 644 14.84 -31.30 7.00
CA VAL A 644 15.41 -29.99 7.36
C VAL A 644 14.38 -28.86 7.23
N ASN A 645 14.31 -27.99 8.24
CA ASN A 645 13.47 -26.79 8.21
C ASN A 645 14.08 -25.69 9.11
N PHE A 646 13.52 -24.48 9.06
CA PHE A 646 14.00 -23.36 9.88
C PHE A 646 13.65 -23.54 11.36
N HIS A 647 14.59 -23.34 12.29
CA HIS A 647 14.28 -23.42 13.73
C HIS A 647 13.59 -22.18 14.31
N THR A 648 13.66 -21.04 13.60
CA THR A 648 13.07 -19.74 13.97
C THR A 648 12.19 -19.15 12.84
N PRO A 649 11.28 -19.89 12.19
CA PRO A 649 10.53 -19.39 11.05
C PRO A 649 9.48 -18.37 11.50
N TRP A 650 9.40 -17.22 10.84
CA TRP A 650 8.31 -16.26 11.04
C TRP A 650 6.98 -16.84 10.56
N ARG A 651 6.99 -17.46 9.38
CA ARG A 651 5.98 -18.40 8.90
C ARG A 651 6.66 -19.66 8.41
N ASN A 652 6.09 -20.82 8.69
CA ASN A 652 6.65 -22.09 8.28
C ASN A 652 6.49 -22.29 6.76
N PRO A 653 7.59 -22.42 5.99
CA PRO A 653 7.49 -22.65 4.54
C PRO A 653 6.84 -23.99 4.17
N MET A 654 6.76 -24.95 5.10
CA MET A 654 6.07 -26.23 4.93
C MET A 654 4.62 -26.21 5.45
N GLY A 655 4.15 -25.06 5.95
CA GLY A 655 2.84 -24.93 6.60
C GLY A 655 2.79 -25.48 8.03
N GLY A 656 1.59 -25.53 8.62
CA GLY A 656 1.39 -25.89 10.03
C GLY A 656 1.49 -24.69 10.96
N THR A 657 1.60 -24.96 12.27
CA THR A 657 1.59 -23.92 13.34
C THR A 657 2.90 -23.81 14.12
N MET A 658 3.95 -24.52 13.70
CA MET A 658 5.29 -24.43 14.29
C MET A 658 6.04 -23.24 13.67
N ASP A 659 5.54 -22.03 13.95
CA ASP A 659 6.18 -20.76 13.58
C ASP A 659 5.82 -19.61 14.54
N ILE A 660 6.59 -18.53 14.44
CA ILE A 660 6.48 -17.35 15.31
C ILE A 660 5.14 -16.66 15.16
N ALA A 661 4.61 -16.54 13.93
CA ALA A 661 3.32 -15.90 13.70
C ALA A 661 2.19 -16.65 14.41
N SER A 662 2.13 -17.97 14.27
CA SER A 662 1.13 -18.82 14.94
C SER A 662 1.24 -18.76 16.46
N ALA A 663 2.47 -18.69 17.00
CA ALA A 663 2.72 -18.51 18.42
C ALA A 663 2.19 -17.16 18.93
N LEU A 664 2.50 -16.06 18.23
CA LEU A 664 2.02 -14.73 18.58
C LEU A 664 0.50 -14.61 18.44
N ASP A 665 -0.09 -15.18 17.38
CA ASP A 665 -1.55 -15.24 17.19
C ASP A 665 -2.24 -15.98 18.35
N HIS A 666 -1.63 -17.05 18.88
CA HIS A 666 -2.16 -17.77 20.04
C HIS A 666 -2.13 -16.92 21.32
N TYR A 667 -1.01 -16.23 21.59
CA TYR A 667 -0.81 -15.46 22.83
C TYR A 667 -1.54 -14.12 22.83
N LEU A 668 -1.57 -13.41 21.71
CA LEU A 668 -2.20 -12.09 21.56
C LEU A 668 -3.69 -12.19 21.23
N GLY A 669 -4.08 -13.23 20.48
CA GLY A 669 -5.45 -13.45 20.02
C GLY A 669 -6.42 -13.92 21.12
N PRO A 670 -7.64 -14.35 20.73
CA PRO A 670 -8.73 -14.67 21.67
C PRO A 670 -8.40 -15.75 22.71
N ASN A 671 -7.43 -16.63 22.42
CA ASN A 671 -7.01 -17.71 23.32
C ASN A 671 -6.16 -17.18 24.49
N GLY A 672 -5.15 -16.36 24.20
CA GLY A 672 -4.20 -15.88 25.20
C GLY A 672 -4.55 -14.52 25.81
N GLN A 673 -5.04 -13.58 25.00
CA GLN A 673 -5.40 -12.21 25.39
C GLN A 673 -4.29 -11.48 26.17
N VAL A 674 -3.03 -11.86 25.98
CA VAL A 674 -1.87 -11.24 26.63
C VAL A 674 -1.63 -9.88 25.95
N PRO A 675 -1.51 -8.77 26.71
CA PRO A 675 -1.20 -7.48 26.11
C PRO A 675 0.13 -7.52 25.33
N PRO A 676 0.20 -7.01 24.08
CA PRO A 676 1.44 -7.01 23.29
C PRO A 676 2.64 -6.41 24.05
N SER A 677 2.41 -5.32 24.79
CA SER A 677 3.40 -4.64 25.62
C SER A 677 3.95 -5.47 26.80
N LYS A 678 3.37 -6.65 27.07
CA LYS A 678 3.85 -7.65 28.03
C LYS A 678 4.58 -8.83 27.38
N ILE A 679 4.66 -8.95 26.06
CA ILE A 679 5.45 -9.99 25.39
C ILE A 679 6.81 -9.42 24.98
N ASN A 680 7.86 -10.19 25.21
CA ASN A 680 9.17 -10.03 24.59
C ASN A 680 9.37 -11.17 23.58
N LEU A 681 9.77 -10.85 22.35
CA LEU A 681 10.07 -11.86 21.33
C LEU A 681 11.45 -12.49 21.58
N GLY A 682 11.52 -13.80 21.73
CA GLY A 682 12.77 -14.55 21.92
C GLY A 682 13.55 -14.75 20.62
N LEU A 683 14.85 -14.44 20.65
CA LEU A 683 15.79 -14.58 19.55
C LEU A 683 16.87 -15.61 19.91
N GLY A 684 17.12 -16.57 19.01
CA GLY A 684 18.22 -17.53 19.16
C GLY A 684 19.53 -16.93 18.65
N ALA A 685 20.55 -16.83 19.52
CA ALA A 685 21.93 -16.53 19.16
C ALA A 685 22.69 -17.81 18.72
N TYR A 686 21.98 -18.74 18.09
CA TYR A 686 22.44 -20.08 17.71
C TYR A 686 21.64 -20.58 16.51
N GLY A 687 22.00 -21.77 16.01
CA GLY A 687 21.27 -22.47 14.98
C GLY A 687 21.11 -23.96 15.29
N ARG A 688 20.10 -24.59 14.69
CA ARG A 688 19.91 -26.06 14.69
C ARG A 688 20.49 -26.65 13.42
N SER A 689 21.12 -27.83 13.51
CA SER A 689 21.83 -28.46 12.40
C SER A 689 21.46 -29.92 12.16
N TRP A 690 21.61 -30.35 10.91
CA TRP A 690 21.27 -31.66 10.38
C TRP A 690 22.39 -32.18 9.47
N THR A 691 22.49 -33.50 9.35
CA THR A 691 23.23 -34.17 8.28
C THR A 691 22.22 -34.66 7.22
N LEU A 692 22.35 -34.17 5.98
CA LEU A 692 21.48 -34.52 4.86
C LEU A 692 21.65 -35.97 4.40
N ALA A 693 20.55 -36.63 4.02
CA ALA A 693 20.58 -37.94 3.37
C ALA A 693 21.28 -37.92 2.00
N ASN A 694 21.14 -36.81 1.28
CA ASN A 694 21.69 -36.63 -0.06
C ASN A 694 22.12 -35.16 -0.27
N ARG A 695 23.42 -34.93 -0.49
CA ARG A 695 24.00 -33.59 -0.70
C ARG A 695 23.39 -32.82 -1.89
N ALA A 696 22.84 -33.52 -2.88
CA ALA A 696 22.14 -32.89 -4.00
C ALA A 696 20.73 -32.36 -3.65
N SER A 697 20.14 -32.81 -2.53
CA SER A 697 18.84 -32.34 -2.03
C SER A 697 19.04 -31.57 -0.73
N SER A 698 19.10 -30.24 -0.83
CA SER A 698 19.40 -29.33 0.29
C SER A 698 18.38 -28.20 0.49
N GLY A 699 17.22 -28.31 -0.18
CA GLY A 699 16.08 -27.44 0.08
C GLY A 699 15.38 -27.79 1.40
N VAL A 700 14.53 -26.88 1.89
CA VAL A 700 13.64 -27.16 3.03
C VAL A 700 12.74 -28.36 2.69
N GLY A 701 12.54 -29.25 3.65
CA GLY A 701 11.86 -30.53 3.46
C GLY A 701 12.76 -31.67 2.95
N ALA A 702 14.05 -31.42 2.65
CA ALA A 702 14.98 -32.49 2.32
C ALA A 702 15.22 -33.43 3.52
N ALA A 703 15.31 -34.73 3.24
CA ALA A 703 15.50 -35.75 4.27
C ALA A 703 16.86 -35.64 4.96
N ALA A 704 16.87 -35.70 6.28
CA ALA A 704 18.05 -35.67 7.13
C ALA A 704 17.93 -36.73 8.24
N PRO A 705 18.67 -37.85 8.15
CA PRO A 705 18.53 -38.97 9.09
C PRO A 705 19.25 -38.76 10.43
N ALA A 706 20.02 -37.68 10.58
CA ALA A 706 20.83 -37.43 11.77
C ALA A 706 21.01 -35.93 12.03
N ALA A 707 21.35 -35.62 13.29
CA ALA A 707 21.85 -34.31 13.69
C ALA A 707 23.08 -33.88 12.88
N GLY A 708 23.30 -32.57 12.77
CA GLY A 708 24.54 -32.03 12.23
C GLY A 708 25.72 -32.29 13.17
N ALA A 709 26.93 -32.21 12.63
CA ALA A 709 28.16 -32.29 13.41
C ALA A 709 28.18 -31.26 14.54
N SER A 710 28.74 -31.65 15.68
CA SER A 710 28.80 -30.81 16.87
C SER A 710 29.74 -29.62 16.68
N GLY A 711 29.40 -28.52 17.35
CA GLY A 711 30.27 -27.34 17.41
C GLY A 711 31.55 -27.59 18.21
N THR A 712 32.57 -26.81 17.89
CA THR A 712 33.89 -26.84 18.56
C THR A 712 33.80 -26.37 20.01
N CYS A 713 32.89 -25.44 20.30
CA CYS A 713 32.63 -24.87 21.62
C CYS A 713 31.28 -25.30 22.21
N THR A 714 30.25 -25.59 21.40
CA THR A 714 28.98 -26.14 21.92
C THR A 714 29.11 -27.60 22.32
N GLY A 715 29.90 -28.40 21.58
CA GLY A 715 30.06 -29.83 21.83
C GLY A 715 28.80 -30.69 21.55
N GLU A 716 27.67 -30.08 21.20
CA GLU A 716 26.38 -30.73 20.99
C GLU A 716 26.09 -30.92 19.50
N SER A 717 25.81 -32.16 19.08
CA SER A 717 25.41 -32.47 17.70
C SER A 717 24.01 -31.92 17.43
N GLY A 718 23.84 -31.20 16.33
CA GLY A 718 22.58 -30.54 15.99
C GLY A 718 22.41 -29.12 16.54
N PHE A 719 23.43 -28.56 17.20
CA PHE A 719 23.39 -27.24 17.82
C PHE A 719 24.71 -26.48 17.65
N LEU A 720 24.65 -25.28 17.06
CA LEU A 720 25.82 -24.43 16.80
C LEU A 720 25.59 -23.01 17.29
N ALA A 721 26.55 -22.44 18.00
CA ALA A 721 26.50 -21.04 18.43
C ALA A 721 26.71 -20.08 17.24
N TRP A 722 26.28 -18.82 17.36
CA TRP A 722 26.40 -17.83 16.28
C TRP A 722 27.85 -17.64 15.82
N TYR A 723 28.83 -17.62 16.73
CA TYR A 723 30.24 -17.53 16.35
C TYR A 723 30.79 -18.77 15.62
N GLU A 724 30.22 -19.97 15.84
CA GLU A 724 30.59 -21.18 15.09
C GLU A 724 29.98 -21.17 13.69
N ILE A 725 28.75 -20.66 13.58
CA ILE A 725 28.08 -20.41 12.31
C ILE A 725 28.85 -19.36 11.49
N LYS A 726 29.33 -18.28 12.12
CA LYS A 726 30.26 -17.31 11.47
C LYS A 726 31.51 -17.99 10.89
N ALA A 727 32.08 -18.98 11.59
CA ALA A 727 33.23 -19.74 11.08
C ALA A 727 32.88 -20.62 9.87
N LEU A 728 31.65 -21.18 9.80
CA LEU A 728 31.17 -21.88 8.60
C LEU A 728 30.90 -20.92 7.43
N LEU A 729 30.33 -19.74 7.70
CA LEU A 729 30.06 -18.70 6.70
C LEU A 729 31.33 -18.14 6.04
N ALA A 730 32.48 -18.22 6.72
CA ALA A 730 33.77 -17.79 6.18
C ALA A 730 34.37 -18.78 5.14
N LYS A 731 33.84 -20.00 5.01
CA LYS A 731 34.33 -20.98 4.02
C LYS A 731 33.77 -20.70 2.63
N ALA A 732 34.63 -20.73 1.62
CA ALA A 732 34.23 -20.56 0.21
C ALA A 732 33.32 -21.69 -0.33
N THR A 733 33.20 -22.82 0.36
CA THR A 733 32.32 -23.95 0.00
C THR A 733 30.88 -23.79 0.49
N THR A 734 30.64 -22.88 1.44
CA THR A 734 29.34 -22.75 2.11
C THR A 734 28.32 -22.03 1.24
N LYS A 735 27.22 -22.72 0.91
CA LYS A 735 26.05 -22.10 0.26
C LYS A 735 25.12 -21.54 1.33
N VAL A 736 24.76 -20.27 1.24
CA VAL A 736 23.80 -19.61 2.15
C VAL A 736 22.50 -19.31 1.41
N VAL A 737 21.36 -19.51 2.08
CA VAL A 737 20.02 -19.21 1.57
C VAL A 737 19.24 -18.41 2.62
N VAL A 738 18.75 -17.23 2.22
CA VAL A 738 17.93 -16.34 3.06
C VAL A 738 16.48 -16.45 2.62
N SER A 739 15.58 -16.82 3.54
CA SER A 739 14.15 -16.86 3.28
C SER A 739 13.48 -15.60 3.80
N GLN A 740 12.90 -14.81 2.88
CA GLN A 740 12.15 -13.60 3.22
C GLN A 740 10.85 -13.95 3.98
N GLY A 741 10.11 -14.97 3.53
CA GLY A 741 8.86 -15.41 4.17
C GLY A 741 9.06 -16.01 5.57
N ALA A 742 10.13 -16.79 5.76
CA ALA A 742 10.47 -17.33 7.07
C ALA A 742 11.25 -16.33 7.95
N LYS A 743 11.67 -15.18 7.42
CA LYS A 743 12.60 -14.22 8.07
C LYS A 743 13.75 -14.94 8.80
N ALA A 744 14.39 -15.90 8.13
CA ALA A 744 15.42 -16.77 8.68
C ALA A 744 16.37 -17.24 7.57
N ALA A 745 17.53 -17.78 7.94
CA ALA A 745 18.54 -18.27 7.01
C ALA A 745 18.84 -19.76 7.24
N TYR A 746 19.38 -20.40 6.21
CA TYR A 746 20.11 -21.64 6.35
C TYR A 746 21.39 -21.64 5.52
N LEU A 747 22.35 -22.46 5.91
CA LEU A 747 23.56 -22.72 5.16
C LEU A 747 23.74 -24.22 4.90
N VAL A 748 24.54 -24.54 3.88
CA VAL A 748 24.88 -25.90 3.47
C VAL A 748 26.38 -25.96 3.19
N ASP A 749 27.09 -26.86 3.86
CA ASP A 749 28.51 -27.17 3.64
C ASP A 749 28.68 -28.70 3.57
N GLY A 750 28.82 -29.23 2.35
CA GLY A 750 28.82 -30.68 2.11
C GLY A 750 27.44 -31.32 2.33
N ASP A 751 27.32 -32.17 3.36
CA ASP A 751 26.05 -32.73 3.86
C ASP A 751 25.52 -32.00 5.10
N GLN A 752 26.26 -31.04 5.64
CA GLN A 752 25.84 -30.31 6.83
C GLN A 752 24.89 -29.19 6.43
N TRP A 753 23.69 -29.19 7.02
CA TRP A 753 22.66 -28.19 6.82
C TRP A 753 22.35 -27.53 8.17
N VAL A 754 22.39 -26.20 8.23
CA VAL A 754 22.22 -25.45 9.49
C VAL A 754 21.18 -24.35 9.27
N SER A 755 20.09 -24.34 10.05
CA SER A 755 19.19 -23.19 10.14
C SER A 755 19.66 -22.28 11.26
N PHE A 756 19.64 -20.97 11.00
CA PHE A 756 20.07 -19.95 11.95
C PHE A 756 19.48 -18.57 11.55
N ASP A 757 19.83 -17.55 12.32
CA ASP A 757 19.50 -16.16 12.03
C ASP A 757 20.74 -15.32 11.68
N LEU A 758 20.64 -14.52 10.62
CA LEU A 758 21.61 -13.49 10.25
C LEU A 758 21.22 -12.14 10.90
N PRO A 759 22.15 -11.17 11.04
CA PRO A 759 21.80 -9.81 11.44
C PRO A 759 20.66 -9.19 10.62
N GLN A 760 20.59 -9.49 9.31
CA GLN A 760 19.47 -9.07 8.45
C GLN A 760 18.13 -9.72 8.84
N THR A 761 18.10 -11.01 9.21
CA THR A 761 16.86 -11.72 9.52
C THR A 761 16.38 -11.41 10.94
N LEU A 762 17.30 -11.25 11.89
CA LEU A 762 17.04 -10.68 13.21
C LEU A 762 16.45 -9.27 13.11
N PHE A 763 16.98 -8.43 12.22
CA PHE A 763 16.45 -7.09 12.00
C PHE A 763 15.00 -7.12 11.44
N MET A 764 14.70 -8.04 10.52
CA MET A 764 13.32 -8.24 10.04
C MET A 764 12.35 -8.74 11.13
N LYS A 765 12.84 -9.49 12.11
CA LYS A 765 12.08 -9.93 13.30
C LYS A 765 11.88 -8.80 14.31
N LEU A 766 12.91 -7.98 14.54
CA LEU A 766 12.85 -6.77 15.37
C LEU A 766 11.82 -5.76 14.84
N LEU A 767 11.80 -5.52 13.51
CA LEU A 767 10.79 -4.63 12.91
C LEU A 767 9.37 -5.16 13.10
N ALA A 768 9.16 -6.45 12.85
CA ALA A 768 7.84 -7.07 13.05
C ALA A 768 7.40 -7.06 14.54
N ALA A 769 8.35 -7.18 15.49
CA ALA A 769 8.07 -7.01 16.92
C ALA A 769 7.62 -5.58 17.27
N ARG A 770 8.18 -4.55 16.63
CA ARG A 770 7.73 -3.15 16.79
C ARG A 770 6.33 -2.93 16.22
N GLU A 771 6.09 -3.44 15.01
CA GLU A 771 4.81 -3.33 14.29
C GLU A 771 3.66 -3.94 15.09
N LEU A 772 3.89 -5.11 15.69
CA LEU A 772 2.94 -5.79 16.58
C LEU A 772 2.79 -5.15 17.98
N GLY A 773 3.52 -4.08 18.27
CA GLY A 773 3.43 -3.39 19.54
C GLY A 773 4.04 -4.15 20.73
N LEU A 774 4.98 -5.08 20.47
CA LEU A 774 5.58 -5.89 21.52
C LEU A 774 6.40 -5.04 22.50
N GLY A 775 6.52 -5.48 23.75
CA GLY A 775 7.19 -4.68 24.79
C GLY A 775 8.73 -4.77 24.78
N GLY A 776 9.28 -5.74 24.05
CA GLY A 776 10.73 -5.93 23.95
C GLY A 776 11.19 -7.16 23.18
N LEU A 777 12.47 -7.47 23.34
CA LEU A 777 13.14 -8.65 22.80
C LEU A 777 13.84 -9.40 23.94
N MET A 778 13.92 -10.72 23.82
CA MET A 778 14.70 -11.61 24.68
C MET A 778 15.71 -12.36 23.81
N MET A 779 16.88 -12.74 24.36
CA MET A 779 17.88 -13.51 23.62
C MET A 779 18.34 -14.73 24.42
N TRP A 780 18.30 -15.89 23.76
CA TRP A 780 18.93 -17.13 24.17
C TRP A 780 20.13 -17.44 23.26
N ALA A 781 21.37 -17.28 23.70
CA ALA A 781 21.83 -16.78 24.98
C ALA A 781 23.17 -16.02 24.82
N ALA A 782 23.57 -15.27 25.85
CA ALA A 782 24.71 -14.35 25.79
C ALA A 782 26.09 -15.02 25.60
N ASP A 783 26.21 -16.32 25.91
CA ASP A 783 27.40 -17.15 25.68
C ASP A 783 27.46 -17.75 24.25
N LEU A 784 26.40 -17.57 23.45
CA LEU A 784 26.28 -18.06 22.08
C LEU A 784 26.50 -16.95 21.03
N ASP A 785 26.31 -15.69 21.42
CA ASP A 785 26.62 -14.50 20.62
C ASP A 785 28.14 -14.35 20.43
N ASP A 786 28.57 -13.53 19.47
CA ASP A 786 29.98 -13.32 19.18
C ASP A 786 30.66 -12.29 20.10
N ALA A 787 31.99 -12.20 20.02
CA ALA A 787 32.78 -11.26 20.81
C ALA A 787 32.46 -9.78 20.53
N GLU A 788 31.78 -9.51 19.41
CA GLU A 788 31.27 -8.20 19.02
C GLU A 788 29.86 -7.91 19.59
N TYR A 789 29.22 -8.88 20.25
CA TYR A 789 27.84 -8.82 20.76
C TYR A 789 26.81 -8.48 19.66
N SER A 790 26.95 -9.11 18.48
CA SER A 790 26.17 -8.77 17.27
C SER A 790 24.66 -8.91 17.46
N VAL A 791 24.20 -9.99 18.11
CA VAL A 791 22.76 -10.18 18.37
C VAL A 791 22.28 -9.22 19.45
N LEU A 792 23.06 -9.05 20.52
CA LEU A 792 22.71 -8.23 21.67
C LEU A 792 22.66 -6.73 21.36
N HIS A 793 23.61 -6.20 20.58
CA HIS A 793 23.53 -4.82 20.09
C HIS A 793 22.26 -4.58 19.24
N LEU A 794 21.79 -5.61 18.51
CA LEU A 794 20.64 -5.50 17.62
C LEU A 794 19.34 -5.36 18.42
N MET A 795 19.23 -6.08 19.54
CA MET A 795 18.11 -5.91 20.49
C MET A 795 17.99 -4.48 21.04
N ARG A 796 19.10 -3.74 21.07
CA ARG A 796 19.16 -2.32 21.49
C ARG A 796 19.02 -1.32 20.36
N TYR A 797 18.86 -1.78 19.13
CA TYR A 797 18.85 -0.90 17.99
C TYR A 797 17.56 -0.08 17.91
N GLN A 798 17.72 1.25 17.94
CA GLN A 798 16.61 2.23 17.93
C GLN A 798 16.70 3.24 16.77
N LYS A 799 17.64 3.05 15.83
CA LYS A 799 17.86 3.94 14.67
C LYS A 799 17.46 3.28 13.35
N ASP A 800 17.58 4.03 12.26
CA ASP A 800 17.33 3.60 10.87
C ASP A 800 18.36 2.56 10.39
N PRO A 801 17.99 1.55 9.57
CA PRO A 801 18.84 0.38 9.26
C PRO A 801 20.23 0.72 8.70
N GLY A 802 20.36 1.83 7.98
CA GLY A 802 21.59 2.27 7.31
C GLY A 802 22.73 2.70 8.23
N THR A 803 22.57 2.65 9.56
CA THR A 803 23.61 3.07 10.53
C THR A 803 24.14 1.95 11.42
N TRP A 804 23.82 0.69 11.13
CA TRP A 804 24.32 -0.46 11.88
C TRP A 804 25.78 -0.78 11.51
N PRO A 805 26.74 -0.71 12.45
CA PRO A 805 28.14 -1.06 12.20
C PRO A 805 28.28 -2.59 12.12
N GLY A 806 28.08 -3.16 10.92
CA GLY A 806 28.12 -4.61 10.71
C GLY A 806 27.16 -5.14 9.65
N LEU A 807 26.40 -4.28 8.96
CA LEU A 807 25.76 -4.64 7.70
C LEU A 807 26.83 -4.45 6.62
N PRO A 808 27.43 -5.51 6.06
CA PRO A 808 28.31 -5.34 4.91
C PRO A 808 27.51 -4.68 3.79
N SER A 809 28.09 -3.65 3.16
CA SER A 809 27.48 -2.95 2.05
C SER A 809 27.32 -3.90 0.86
N ALA A 810 26.12 -4.48 0.76
CA ALA A 810 25.80 -5.65 -0.03
C ALA A 810 26.61 -6.91 0.34
N PHE A 811 25.95 -7.90 0.95
CA PHE A 811 26.25 -9.28 0.56
C PHE A 811 26.02 -9.37 -0.95
N PRO A 812 26.95 -9.94 -1.74
CA PRO A 812 26.78 -10.01 -3.18
C PRO A 812 25.52 -10.80 -3.51
N SER A 813 24.53 -10.13 -4.10
CA SER A 813 23.43 -10.81 -4.77
C SER A 813 24.05 -11.82 -5.73
N PRO A 814 23.66 -13.11 -5.71
CA PRO A 814 24.13 -14.05 -6.71
C PRO A 814 23.79 -13.45 -8.09
N PRO A 815 24.73 -13.44 -9.06
CA PRO A 815 24.47 -12.84 -10.35
C PRO A 815 23.23 -13.50 -10.96
N LEU A 816 22.24 -12.67 -11.31
CA LEU A 816 21.05 -13.09 -12.04
C LEU A 816 21.46 -13.44 -13.47
N SER A 817 22.09 -14.61 -13.61
CA SER A 817 22.31 -15.26 -14.89
C SER A 817 20.93 -15.65 -15.45
N PRO A 818 20.58 -15.29 -16.70
CA PRO A 818 19.41 -15.86 -17.34
C PRO A 818 19.57 -17.39 -17.43
N PRO A 819 18.45 -18.15 -17.44
CA PRO A 819 18.52 -19.60 -17.52
C PRO A 819 19.26 -20.02 -18.80
N PRO A 820 20.22 -20.96 -18.71
CA PRO A 820 20.93 -21.43 -19.90
C PRO A 820 19.97 -22.17 -20.83
N SER A 821 20.07 -21.91 -22.13
CA SER A 821 19.37 -22.69 -23.15
C SER A 821 19.73 -24.17 -23.06
N PRO A 822 18.80 -25.10 -23.35
CA PRO A 822 19.08 -26.54 -23.27
C PRO A 822 20.21 -26.92 -24.24
N ALA A 823 21.25 -27.56 -23.69
CA ALA A 823 22.41 -28.00 -24.46
C ALA A 823 22.09 -29.25 -25.30
N PRO A 824 22.71 -29.40 -26.50
CA PRO A 824 22.63 -30.64 -27.26
C PRO A 824 23.34 -31.80 -26.53
N PRO A 825 22.94 -33.07 -26.77
CA PRO A 825 23.53 -34.23 -26.10
C PRO A 825 25.02 -34.42 -26.42
N PRO A 826 25.83 -34.95 -25.47
CA PRO A 826 27.29 -34.95 -25.59
C PRO A 826 27.83 -36.00 -26.57
N SER A 827 28.79 -35.57 -27.38
CA SER A 827 29.68 -36.46 -28.14
C SER A 827 30.80 -37.03 -27.26
N PRO A 828 31.33 -38.23 -27.53
CA PRO A 828 32.37 -38.85 -26.70
C PRO A 828 33.71 -38.09 -26.76
N PRO A 829 34.47 -38.02 -25.66
CA PRO A 829 35.66 -37.18 -25.57
C PRO A 829 36.89 -37.79 -26.26
N THR A 830 37.53 -36.99 -27.12
CA THR A 830 38.94 -37.17 -27.53
C THR A 830 39.88 -36.38 -26.60
N PRO A 831 41.08 -36.90 -26.27
CA PRO A 831 41.95 -36.31 -25.24
C PRO A 831 42.74 -35.09 -25.76
N PRO A 832 42.70 -33.93 -25.07
CA PRO A 832 43.60 -32.81 -25.34
C PRO A 832 44.98 -33.02 -24.70
N SER A 833 46.04 -32.59 -25.39
CA SER A 833 47.43 -32.61 -24.91
C SER A 833 47.65 -31.59 -23.76
N PRO A 834 48.66 -31.80 -22.88
CA PRO A 834 48.87 -30.95 -21.71
C PRO A 834 49.40 -29.55 -22.09
N PRO A 835 48.90 -28.46 -21.48
CA PRO A 835 49.48 -27.14 -21.64
C PRO A 835 50.79 -27.02 -20.85
N THR A 836 51.84 -26.52 -21.49
CA THR A 836 53.12 -26.15 -20.86
C THR A 836 52.93 -25.02 -19.84
N PRO A 837 53.55 -25.09 -18.65
CA PRO A 837 53.48 -24.02 -17.67
C PRO A 837 54.31 -22.79 -18.10
N PRO A 838 53.91 -21.56 -17.72
CA PRO A 838 54.78 -20.40 -17.83
C PRO A 838 55.98 -20.54 -16.86
N PRO A 839 57.13 -19.93 -17.16
CA PRO A 839 58.33 -20.05 -16.33
C PRO A 839 58.11 -19.43 -14.94
N ALA A 840 58.50 -20.15 -13.90
CA ALA A 840 58.48 -19.65 -12.53
C ALA A 840 59.52 -18.52 -12.36
N PRO A 841 59.20 -17.43 -11.61
CA PRO A 841 60.20 -16.46 -11.19
C PRO A 841 61.19 -17.12 -10.22
N PRO A 842 62.46 -16.67 -10.19
CA PRO A 842 63.49 -17.29 -9.35
C PRO A 842 63.17 -17.09 -7.86
N ALA A 843 63.17 -18.19 -7.11
CA ALA A 843 63.12 -18.15 -5.66
C ALA A 843 64.50 -17.76 -5.09
N GLY A 844 64.55 -16.76 -4.20
CA GLY A 844 65.72 -16.50 -3.36
C GLY A 844 66.42 -15.15 -3.58
N ALA A 845 65.79 -14.06 -3.16
CA ALA A 845 66.49 -12.85 -2.72
C ALA A 845 65.70 -12.21 -1.57
N PRO A 846 66.30 -11.86 -0.42
CA PRO A 846 65.59 -11.20 0.67
C PRO A 846 65.42 -9.70 0.35
N CYS A 847 64.18 -9.19 0.36
CA CYS A 847 63.94 -7.74 0.37
C CYS A 847 64.52 -7.14 1.66
N THR A 848 65.65 -6.46 1.55
CA THR A 848 66.12 -5.53 2.59
C THR A 848 65.25 -4.26 2.59
N SER A 849 65.10 -3.65 3.76
CA SER A 849 64.23 -2.48 3.96
C SER A 849 64.70 -1.28 3.15
N GLY A 850 63.87 -0.76 2.23
CA GLY A 850 64.11 0.54 1.60
C GLY A 850 63.29 0.88 0.35
N GLU A 851 62.87 -0.11 -0.45
CA GLU A 851 62.31 0.16 -1.79
C GLU A 851 60.81 -0.20 -1.93
N ALA A 852 60.09 0.66 -2.66
CA ALA A 852 58.64 0.60 -2.87
C ALA A 852 58.11 -0.75 -3.40
N ALA A 853 58.94 -1.50 -4.14
CA ALA A 853 58.57 -2.76 -4.76
C ALA A 853 58.04 -3.81 -3.78
N CYS A 854 58.50 -3.79 -2.51
CA CYS A 854 58.09 -4.78 -1.51
C CYS A 854 56.91 -4.33 -0.61
N PHE A 855 56.30 -3.17 -0.86
CA PHE A 855 55.21 -2.62 -0.02
C PHE A 855 53.89 -3.43 -0.14
N CYS A 856 53.49 -3.79 -1.36
CA CYS A 856 52.17 -4.39 -1.60
C CYS A 856 52.07 -5.88 -1.23
N MET A 857 53.18 -6.63 -1.29
CA MET A 857 53.20 -8.07 -0.96
C MET A 857 52.74 -8.38 0.48
N TRP A 858 52.94 -7.46 1.42
CA TRP A 858 52.55 -7.64 2.83
C TRP A 858 51.16 -7.09 3.17
N LYS A 859 50.50 -6.40 2.23
CA LYS A 859 49.14 -5.86 2.45
C LYS A 859 48.05 -6.87 2.10
N GLY A 860 48.33 -7.86 1.25
CA GLY A 860 47.46 -9.01 0.97
C GLY A 860 46.16 -8.70 0.24
N VAL A 861 45.90 -7.43 -0.11
CA VAL A 861 44.71 -6.95 -0.81
C VAL A 861 45.16 -5.86 -1.79
N ASP A 862 44.49 -5.79 -2.95
CA ASP A 862 44.72 -4.74 -3.94
C ASP A 862 43.96 -3.45 -3.54
N GLY A 863 44.54 -2.29 -3.85
CA GLY A 863 43.96 -0.98 -3.49
C GLY A 863 44.98 0.13 -3.24
N GLY A 864 44.49 1.33 -2.89
CA GLY A 864 45.32 2.48 -2.54
C GLY A 864 45.79 2.46 -1.08
N TYR A 865 47.03 2.90 -0.83
CA TYR A 865 47.65 2.95 0.49
C TYR A 865 48.51 4.20 0.66
N ALA A 866 48.56 4.74 1.88
CA ALA A 866 49.37 5.93 2.16
C ALA A 866 50.86 5.70 1.83
N ASP A 867 51.52 6.74 1.34
CA ASP A 867 52.96 6.73 1.11
C ASP A 867 53.72 6.47 2.42
N ALA A 868 54.65 5.51 2.41
CA ALA A 868 55.49 5.17 3.56
C ALA A 868 56.34 6.33 4.08
N ALA A 869 56.57 7.37 3.27
CA ALA A 869 57.19 8.63 3.69
C ALA A 869 56.24 9.57 4.47
N ASN A 870 55.00 9.15 4.74
CA ASN A 870 53.95 9.92 5.40
C ASN A 870 53.55 11.22 4.64
N ASN A 871 53.80 11.25 3.33
CA ASN A 871 53.45 12.35 2.45
C ASN A 871 52.05 12.14 1.87
N CYS A 872 51.03 12.80 2.42
CA CYS A 872 49.67 12.63 1.94
C CYS A 872 49.40 13.21 0.54
N GLU A 873 50.34 13.92 -0.11
CA GLU A 873 50.17 14.25 -1.53
C GLU A 873 50.37 13.02 -2.45
N THR A 874 50.95 11.94 -1.95
CA THR A 874 51.32 10.74 -2.72
C THR A 874 50.78 9.47 -2.06
N PHE A 875 50.60 8.42 -2.86
CA PHE A 875 50.08 7.12 -2.41
C PHE A 875 50.58 5.98 -3.30
N TYR A 876 50.57 4.76 -2.76
CA TYR A 876 50.82 3.53 -3.51
C TYR A 876 49.50 2.90 -3.93
N GLU A 877 49.40 2.47 -5.19
CA GLU A 877 48.30 1.68 -5.70
C GLU A 877 48.80 0.25 -5.94
N CYS A 878 48.28 -0.70 -5.18
CA CYS A 878 48.64 -2.11 -5.22
C CYS A 878 47.70 -2.88 -6.15
N ALA A 879 48.27 -3.62 -7.12
CA ALA A 879 47.53 -4.52 -7.99
C ALA A 879 48.35 -5.81 -8.23
N GLY A 880 47.79 -6.98 -7.92
CA GLY A 880 48.48 -8.27 -8.06
C GLY A 880 49.79 -8.37 -7.27
N GLY A 881 49.89 -7.68 -6.13
CA GLY A 881 51.11 -7.60 -5.33
C GLY A 881 52.19 -6.62 -5.85
N VAL A 882 51.97 -5.95 -6.98
CA VAL A 882 52.88 -4.93 -7.55
C VAL A 882 52.47 -3.53 -7.08
N ALA A 883 53.45 -2.71 -6.69
CA ALA A 883 53.25 -1.34 -6.23
C ALA A 883 53.44 -0.31 -7.36
N ALA A 884 52.44 0.54 -7.60
CA ALA A 884 52.54 1.71 -8.47
C ALA A 884 52.46 3.01 -7.64
N PHE A 885 53.46 3.89 -7.75
CA PHE A 885 53.44 5.18 -7.08
C PHE A 885 52.53 6.18 -7.83
N LYS A 886 51.69 6.91 -7.08
CA LYS A 886 50.69 7.85 -7.60
C LYS A 886 50.77 9.18 -6.83
N LYS A 887 50.46 10.28 -7.50
CA LYS A 887 50.30 11.60 -6.87
C LYS A 887 48.83 12.03 -6.93
N CYS A 888 48.32 12.56 -5.82
CA CYS A 888 46.98 13.13 -5.76
C CYS A 888 46.83 14.38 -6.64
N PRO A 889 45.62 14.66 -7.15
CA PRO A 889 45.33 15.91 -7.85
C PRO A 889 45.68 17.15 -7.01
N PRO A 890 46.20 18.24 -7.63
CA PRO A 890 46.64 19.42 -6.90
C PRO A 890 45.59 19.98 -5.93
N GLY A 891 45.97 20.10 -4.64
CA GLY A 891 45.12 20.59 -3.56
C GLY A 891 44.38 19.51 -2.75
N THR A 892 44.44 18.24 -3.20
CA THR A 892 43.89 17.08 -2.46
C THR A 892 44.99 16.24 -1.83
N LEU A 893 44.66 15.55 -0.75
CA LEU A 893 45.52 14.64 0.00
C LEU A 893 44.89 13.25 0.06
N PHE A 894 45.70 12.20 0.01
CA PHE A 894 45.24 10.81 0.13
C PHE A 894 44.67 10.55 1.52
N ASN A 895 43.39 10.21 1.57
CA ASN A 895 42.67 9.89 2.79
C ASN A 895 42.69 8.38 3.01
N GLU A 896 43.45 7.92 3.99
CA GLU A 896 43.63 6.48 4.25
C GLU A 896 42.36 5.77 4.76
N ALA A 897 41.34 6.49 5.22
CA ALA A 897 40.05 5.90 5.60
C ALA A 897 39.15 5.61 4.38
N SER A 898 39.15 6.48 3.38
CA SER A 898 38.34 6.34 2.16
C SER A 898 39.10 5.79 0.95
N LYS A 899 40.43 5.61 1.07
CA LYS A 899 41.35 5.11 0.02
C LYS A 899 41.38 5.94 -1.27
N ILE A 900 41.01 7.22 -1.18
CA ILE A 900 40.98 8.17 -2.30
C ILE A 900 41.62 9.52 -1.91
N CYS A 901 42.00 10.32 -2.90
CA CYS A 901 42.44 11.69 -2.69
C CYS A 901 41.25 12.63 -2.45
N ASP A 902 41.25 13.37 -1.35
CA ASP A 902 40.18 14.29 -0.94
C ASP A 902 40.74 15.60 -0.36
N TRP A 903 39.92 16.62 -0.15
CA TRP A 903 40.35 17.91 0.37
C TRP A 903 40.68 17.84 1.87
N PRO A 904 41.74 18.51 2.35
CA PRO A 904 42.07 18.55 3.77
C PRO A 904 40.92 19.19 4.59
N PRO A 905 40.55 18.62 5.75
CA PRO A 905 39.45 19.11 6.56
C PRO A 905 39.74 20.52 7.10
N ARG A 906 38.75 21.42 7.01
CA ARG A 906 38.86 22.78 7.54
C ARG A 906 38.75 22.79 9.07
N SER A 907 39.71 23.41 9.74
CA SER A 907 39.69 23.65 11.18
C SER A 907 38.56 24.60 11.60
N PRO A 908 37.90 24.37 12.75
CA PRO A 908 36.85 25.27 13.27
C PRO A 908 37.46 26.57 13.84
N SER A 909 36.82 27.71 13.54
CA SER A 909 37.17 29.02 14.10
C SER A 909 36.48 29.26 15.46
N PRO A 910 37.14 29.95 16.42
CA PRO A 910 36.58 30.20 17.76
C PRO A 910 35.44 31.24 17.77
N PRO A 911 34.58 31.25 18.80
CA PRO A 911 33.39 32.12 18.87
C PRO A 911 33.71 33.59 19.21
N PRO A 912 32.86 34.55 18.81
CA PRO A 912 33.07 35.98 19.06
C PRO A 912 32.67 36.41 20.48
N PRO A 913 33.35 37.43 21.08
CA PRO A 913 33.01 37.96 22.39
C PRO A 913 31.80 38.92 22.37
N ARG A 914 31.17 39.08 23.54
CA ARG A 914 29.93 39.85 23.79
C ARG A 914 30.20 41.38 23.92
N PRO A 915 29.35 42.29 23.40
CA PRO A 915 29.59 43.74 23.44
C PRO A 915 28.67 44.55 24.39
N SER A 916 29.23 45.61 25.01
CA SER A 916 28.57 46.84 25.51
C SER A 916 29.61 47.79 26.16
N PRO A 917 29.38 49.13 26.32
CA PRO A 917 28.49 50.07 25.60
C PRO A 917 29.23 51.30 24.96
N SER A 918 28.50 52.13 24.20
CA SER A 918 28.91 53.34 23.43
C SER A 918 28.94 54.66 24.26
N PRO A 919 29.07 55.91 23.71
CA PRO A 919 29.47 56.44 22.38
C PRO A 919 30.68 57.43 22.55
N PRO A 920 30.92 58.54 21.78
CA PRO A 920 30.56 59.02 20.42
C PRO A 920 31.83 59.07 19.50
N GLY A 921 32.05 59.89 18.44
CA GLY A 921 31.33 60.98 17.76
C GLY A 921 31.89 61.26 16.33
N PRO A 922 31.28 62.16 15.52
CA PRO A 922 31.43 62.26 14.04
C PRO A 922 32.32 63.46 13.58
N PRO A 923 32.39 63.90 12.29
CA PRO A 923 31.87 63.38 10.99
C PRO A 923 33.00 63.12 9.93
N LEU A 924 32.75 62.55 8.73
CA LEU A 924 32.25 63.23 7.51
C LEU A 924 31.77 62.22 6.42
N ARG A 925 30.67 62.57 5.75
CA ARG A 925 30.21 62.06 4.42
C ARG A 925 30.69 63.07 3.33
N PRO A 926 30.38 62.96 2.01
CA PRO A 926 29.62 61.98 1.19
C PRO A 926 30.47 61.44 -0.01
N CYS A 927 30.05 60.72 -1.07
CA CYS A 927 28.87 59.93 -1.49
C CYS A 927 29.34 58.86 -2.54
N GLY A 928 28.51 58.01 -3.17
CA GLY A 928 27.06 57.89 -3.09
C GLY A 928 26.48 56.52 -3.48
N ASN A 929 25.42 56.20 -2.76
CA ASN A 929 24.42 55.13 -2.85
C ASN A 929 24.20 54.39 -4.19
N GLY A 930 24.11 53.06 -4.08
CA GLY A 930 23.44 52.17 -5.04
C GLY A 930 22.93 50.90 -4.34
N VAL A 931 21.79 50.99 -3.66
CA VAL A 931 21.16 49.84 -2.97
C VAL A 931 20.35 49.00 -3.97
N VAL A 932 20.59 47.69 -4.03
CA VAL A 932 19.84 46.73 -4.85
C VAL A 932 19.75 45.39 -4.08
N GLY A 933 18.60 44.96 -3.54
CA GLY A 933 17.35 45.71 -3.37
C GLY A 933 16.41 45.76 -4.57
N SER A 934 16.75 45.17 -5.72
CA SER A 934 15.91 45.16 -6.94
C SER A 934 16.49 44.35 -8.13
N GLY A 935 16.86 43.08 -7.93
CA GLY A 935 16.85 42.05 -8.98
C GLY A 935 17.55 42.32 -10.33
N ARG A 936 18.62 43.13 -10.42
CA ARG A 936 19.42 43.29 -11.65
C ARG A 936 20.93 43.34 -11.36
N CYS A 937 21.70 42.49 -12.03
CA CYS A 937 23.16 42.53 -12.02
C CYS A 937 23.65 43.49 -13.13
N VAL A 938 24.56 44.41 -12.78
CA VAL A 938 25.04 45.48 -13.68
C VAL A 938 26.43 45.16 -14.28
N ASN A 939 27.08 44.08 -13.84
CA ASN A 939 28.40 43.67 -14.34
C ASN A 939 28.43 42.18 -14.73
N PRO A 940 28.45 41.83 -16.03
CA PRO A 940 28.37 40.43 -16.49
C PRO A 940 29.50 39.52 -16.01
N SER A 941 30.71 40.04 -15.81
CA SER A 941 31.87 39.25 -15.38
C SER A 941 31.82 38.80 -13.92
N ALA A 942 30.84 39.28 -13.13
CA ALA A 942 30.61 38.85 -11.75
C ALA A 942 29.59 37.68 -11.63
N CYS A 943 28.97 37.24 -12.73
CA CYS A 943 27.86 36.26 -12.71
C CYS A 943 28.20 34.87 -13.28
N CYS A 944 29.44 34.62 -13.72
CA CYS A 944 29.86 33.30 -14.20
C CYS A 944 30.44 32.46 -13.06
N ASN A 945 30.09 31.17 -13.00
CA ASN A 945 30.75 30.24 -12.09
C ASN A 945 32.20 29.94 -12.55
N LYS A 946 33.00 29.26 -11.71
CA LYS A 946 34.39 28.89 -12.04
C LYS A 946 34.57 28.05 -13.32
N ALA A 947 33.49 27.49 -13.89
CA ALA A 947 33.49 26.73 -15.13
C ALA A 947 33.01 27.54 -16.35
N GLY A 948 32.85 28.87 -16.23
CA GLY A 948 32.52 29.76 -17.35
C GLY A 948 31.09 29.65 -17.88
N ARG A 949 30.14 29.20 -17.05
CA ARG A 949 28.71 29.10 -17.38
C ARG A 949 27.85 29.90 -16.41
N CYS A 950 26.76 30.48 -16.91
CA CYS A 950 25.68 31.05 -16.08
C CYS A 950 24.76 29.92 -15.56
N GLY A 951 24.30 30.03 -14.31
CA GLY A 951 23.51 28.99 -13.63
C GLY A 951 22.03 28.98 -14.01
N THR A 952 21.43 27.79 -14.11
CA THR A 952 20.06 27.55 -14.58
C THR A 952 19.03 27.54 -13.44
N ILE A 953 19.03 28.55 -12.56
CA ILE A 953 17.98 28.74 -11.54
C ILE A 953 17.40 30.16 -11.60
N SER A 954 16.07 30.24 -11.54
CA SER A 954 15.24 31.29 -12.15
C SER A 954 15.07 32.58 -11.34
N THR A 955 16.12 33.04 -10.63
CA THR A 955 16.07 34.29 -9.85
C THR A 955 17.02 35.40 -10.32
N PHE A 956 17.97 35.12 -11.24
CA PHE A 956 18.97 36.12 -11.66
C PHE A 956 19.34 36.03 -13.16
N CYS A 957 18.39 36.32 -14.06
CA CYS A 957 18.70 36.77 -15.43
C CYS A 957 17.53 37.56 -16.02
N GLY A 958 17.83 38.65 -16.75
CA GLY A 958 16.85 39.34 -17.61
C GLY A 958 16.64 38.59 -18.94
N ALA A 959 15.64 39.01 -19.70
CA ALA A 959 15.00 38.27 -20.81
C ALA A 959 15.88 37.80 -22.00
N ASN A 960 17.21 38.03 -22.00
CA ASN A 960 18.11 37.75 -23.12
C ASN A 960 19.25 36.76 -22.79
N CYS A 961 19.10 35.91 -21.75
CA CYS A 961 20.07 34.85 -21.43
C CYS A 961 19.48 33.46 -21.69
N ILE A 962 19.79 32.90 -22.86
CA ILE A 962 19.59 31.48 -23.17
C ILE A 962 20.95 30.79 -22.98
N GLY A 963 20.97 29.62 -22.32
CA GLY A 963 22.19 29.02 -21.77
C GLY A 963 23.32 28.79 -22.79
N GLY A 964 24.47 29.42 -22.55
CA GLY A 964 25.70 29.28 -23.36
C GLY A 964 26.96 29.67 -22.56
N PRO A 965 28.17 29.43 -23.09
CA PRO A 965 29.42 29.80 -22.43
C PRO A 965 29.61 31.32 -22.40
N CYS A 966 30.14 31.86 -21.29
CA CYS A 966 30.21 33.30 -21.01
C CYS A 966 31.02 34.19 -21.99
N TRP A 967 31.61 33.64 -23.06
CA TRP A 967 32.61 34.32 -23.91
C TRP A 967 32.32 34.28 -25.41
N ALA A 968 31.13 33.88 -25.84
CA ALA A 968 30.72 33.99 -27.24
C ALA A 968 30.14 35.39 -27.53
N ARG A 969 30.84 36.21 -28.33
CA ARG A 969 30.24 37.43 -28.91
C ARG A 969 29.14 37.04 -29.92
N PRO A 970 27.97 37.71 -29.92
CA PRO A 970 27.03 37.56 -31.02
C PRO A 970 27.61 38.17 -32.31
N PRO A 971 27.38 37.58 -33.49
CA PRO A 971 27.70 38.23 -34.76
C PRO A 971 26.80 39.45 -34.96
N SER A 972 27.41 40.57 -35.38
CA SER A 972 26.70 41.82 -35.68
C SER A 972 25.84 41.70 -36.95
N PRO A 973 24.66 42.34 -37.01
CA PRO A 973 23.77 42.25 -38.18
C PRO A 973 24.32 43.06 -39.37
N SER A 974 24.35 42.43 -40.55
CA SER A 974 24.61 43.10 -41.83
C SER A 974 23.36 43.83 -42.34
N PRO A 975 23.50 44.98 -43.04
CA PRO A 975 22.36 45.76 -43.54
C PRO A 975 21.69 45.13 -44.78
N PRO A 976 20.41 45.45 -45.07
CA PRO A 976 19.65 44.84 -46.15
C PRO A 976 19.93 45.50 -47.52
N PRO A 977 20.05 44.72 -48.62
CA PRO A 977 19.91 45.22 -49.98
C PRO A 977 18.41 45.42 -50.36
N PRO A 978 18.09 46.25 -51.37
CA PRO A 978 16.77 46.85 -51.51
C PRO A 978 15.74 46.02 -52.30
N ARG A 979 14.45 46.36 -52.11
CA ARG A 979 13.34 45.93 -52.98
C ARG A 979 13.49 46.44 -54.41
N PRO A 980 12.89 45.72 -55.37
CA PRO A 980 12.15 46.38 -56.45
C PRO A 980 10.64 46.03 -56.44
N SER A 981 9.85 47.01 -56.84
CA SER A 981 8.42 46.97 -57.15
C SER A 981 8.14 48.13 -58.12
N PRO A 982 7.04 48.17 -58.91
CA PRO A 982 5.99 47.16 -59.17
C PRO A 982 5.78 46.90 -60.69
N ARG A 983 4.85 46.01 -61.07
CA ARG A 983 4.06 46.13 -62.32
C ARG A 983 2.71 45.40 -62.20
N THR A 984 1.73 45.88 -62.97
CA THR A 984 0.28 45.66 -62.77
C THR A 984 -0.33 44.62 -63.72
N SER A 985 -1.17 43.73 -63.15
CA SER A 985 -2.42 43.10 -63.66
C SER A 985 -2.79 43.16 -65.17
N PRO A 986 -3.36 42.06 -65.75
CA PRO A 986 -4.82 41.84 -65.61
C PRO A 986 -5.38 40.39 -65.57
N ARG A 987 -6.60 40.31 -65.00
CA ARG A 987 -7.72 39.34 -65.14
C ARG A 987 -7.62 38.09 -66.05
N PRO A 988 -8.22 36.96 -65.60
CA PRO A 988 -8.89 35.98 -66.47
C PRO A 988 -10.33 36.41 -66.89
N PRO A 989 -10.88 35.90 -68.01
CA PRO A 989 -12.19 36.28 -68.58
C PRO A 989 -13.42 35.47 -68.04
N PRO A 990 -14.67 35.86 -68.40
CA PRO A 990 -15.94 35.25 -67.92
C PRO A 990 -16.41 34.00 -68.73
N PRO A 991 -17.51 33.30 -68.34
CA PRO A 991 -17.75 31.88 -68.71
C PRO A 991 -18.83 31.59 -69.80
N ARG A 992 -18.96 30.27 -70.13
CA ARG A 992 -20.04 29.52 -70.87
C ARG A 992 -19.82 29.30 -72.38
N PRO A 993 -20.50 28.35 -73.09
CA PRO A 993 -21.61 27.43 -72.67
C PRO A 993 -21.60 25.93 -73.14
N ILE A 994 -22.39 25.05 -72.46
CA ILE A 994 -23.09 23.83 -72.99
C ILE A 994 -22.18 22.60 -73.34
N ARG A 995 -22.52 21.27 -73.25
CA ARG A 995 -23.75 20.43 -73.29
C ARG A 995 -23.61 19.13 -72.43
N ARG A 996 -24.71 18.39 -72.18
CA ARG A 996 -24.77 17.09 -71.43
C ARG A 996 -24.42 15.85 -72.29
N PRO A 997 -24.00 14.73 -71.66
CA PRO A 997 -24.37 13.35 -72.06
C PRO A 997 -25.62 12.82 -71.28
N PRO A 998 -26.39 11.85 -71.82
CA PRO A 998 -27.59 11.28 -71.21
C PRO A 998 -27.32 10.05 -70.31
N PRO A 999 -28.31 9.54 -69.55
CA PRO A 999 -28.13 8.38 -68.66
C PRO A 999 -28.34 7.02 -69.36
N PRO A 1000 -27.81 5.91 -68.81
CA PRO A 1000 -28.26 4.55 -69.12
C PRO A 1000 -29.49 4.17 -68.25
N SER A 1001 -30.48 3.56 -68.90
CA SER A 1001 -31.73 3.03 -68.30
C SER A 1001 -31.57 1.56 -67.86
N PRO A 1002 -32.53 0.96 -67.11
CA PRO A 1002 -32.30 -0.30 -66.39
C PRO A 1002 -32.62 -1.58 -67.21
N PRO A 1003 -32.13 -2.76 -66.77
CA PRO A 1003 -32.66 -4.07 -67.18
C PRO A 1003 -33.89 -4.50 -66.34
N PRO A 1004 -34.76 -5.42 -66.84
CA PRO A 1004 -36.05 -5.77 -66.22
C PRO A 1004 -36.02 -7.06 -65.35
N PRO A 1005 -37.11 -7.40 -64.63
CA PRO A 1005 -37.16 -8.50 -63.67
C PRO A 1005 -37.78 -9.80 -64.20
N SER A 1006 -37.48 -10.94 -63.54
CA SER A 1006 -38.34 -12.16 -63.35
C SER A 1006 -37.52 -13.34 -62.78
N PRO A 1007 -38.13 -14.40 -62.22
CA PRO A 1007 -39.34 -14.47 -61.38
C PRO A 1007 -39.12 -15.35 -60.11
N ALA A 1008 -40.14 -15.45 -59.25
CA ALA A 1008 -40.10 -16.30 -58.04
C ALA A 1008 -40.76 -17.69 -58.23
N PRO A 1009 -40.26 -18.74 -57.56
CA PRO A 1009 -40.99 -19.97 -57.20
C PRO A 1009 -41.29 -20.03 -55.67
N PRO A 1010 -42.11 -20.98 -55.16
CA PRO A 1010 -43.15 -20.64 -54.19
C PRO A 1010 -43.01 -21.23 -52.77
N THR A 1011 -43.91 -20.78 -51.88
CA THR A 1011 -44.15 -21.30 -50.53
C THR A 1011 -44.69 -22.73 -50.49
N PRO A 1012 -44.39 -23.46 -49.39
CA PRO A 1012 -45.35 -24.35 -48.75
C PRO A 1012 -45.58 -23.99 -47.26
N ALA A 1013 -46.71 -24.44 -46.71
CA ALA A 1013 -47.12 -24.23 -45.32
C ALA A 1013 -47.33 -25.58 -44.58
N LEU A 1014 -47.22 -25.55 -43.24
CA LEU A 1014 -47.94 -26.32 -42.17
C LEU A 1014 -48.46 -27.74 -42.54
N GLN A 1015 -48.28 -28.84 -41.80
CA GLN A 1015 -48.02 -29.15 -40.37
C GLN A 1015 -47.78 -30.70 -40.27
N PRO A 1016 -47.74 -31.41 -39.11
CA PRO A 1016 -47.50 -31.03 -37.71
C PRO A 1016 -46.45 -31.90 -36.94
N GLY A 1017 -45.89 -31.35 -35.86
CA GLY A 1017 -45.47 -32.09 -34.66
C GLY A 1017 -44.12 -32.83 -34.64
N VAL A 1018 -43.13 -32.24 -33.95
CA VAL A 1018 -42.34 -32.84 -32.83
C VAL A 1018 -41.91 -31.67 -31.92
N ASN A 1019 -41.87 -31.86 -30.60
CA ASN A 1019 -41.45 -30.84 -29.63
C ASN A 1019 -39.92 -30.82 -29.42
N GLU A 1020 -39.42 -29.62 -29.08
CA GLU A 1020 -38.29 -29.23 -28.22
C GLU A 1020 -37.04 -30.13 -28.06
N THR A 1021 -35.88 -29.46 -27.99
CA THR A 1021 -34.50 -29.99 -27.77
C THR A 1021 -33.90 -30.83 -28.90
N ASP A 1022 -33.29 -30.15 -29.88
CA ASP A 1022 -31.88 -30.36 -30.27
C ASP A 1022 -31.52 -29.51 -31.52
N VAL A 1023 -30.46 -28.70 -31.44
CA VAL A 1023 -29.84 -28.05 -32.61
C VAL A 1023 -28.36 -28.36 -32.63
N TYR A 1024 -27.97 -29.24 -33.56
CA TYR A 1024 -26.56 -29.49 -33.87
C TYR A 1024 -25.97 -28.31 -34.64
N CYS A 1025 -24.87 -27.74 -34.15
CA CYS A 1025 -23.80 -27.26 -35.02
C CYS A 1025 -22.76 -28.38 -35.18
N GLY A 1026 -22.12 -28.45 -36.35
CA GLY A 1026 -21.37 -29.63 -36.76
C GLY A 1026 -20.16 -29.96 -35.88
N GLY A 1027 -20.21 -31.11 -35.20
CA GLY A 1027 -19.03 -31.94 -34.96
C GLY A 1027 -18.00 -31.46 -33.94
N GLY A 1028 -18.39 -30.99 -32.76
CA GLY A 1028 -17.44 -30.80 -31.65
C GLY A 1028 -18.06 -30.29 -30.35
N SER A 1029 -17.91 -31.05 -29.26
CA SER A 1029 -18.42 -30.68 -27.93
C SER A 1029 -17.44 -29.79 -27.16
N VAL A 1030 -17.94 -28.77 -26.45
CA VAL A 1030 -17.11 -27.95 -25.55
C VAL A 1030 -17.05 -28.60 -24.17
N GLY A 1031 -15.88 -29.16 -23.83
CA GLY A 1031 -15.60 -29.73 -22.50
C GLY A 1031 -14.25 -30.44 -22.51
N VAL A 1032 -13.38 -30.08 -21.56
CA VAL A 1032 -11.92 -30.38 -21.51
C VAL A 1032 -11.14 -29.99 -22.78
N GLY A 1033 -10.29 -28.96 -22.66
CA GLY A 1033 -9.70 -28.29 -23.80
C GLY A 1033 -8.66 -29.13 -24.56
N LEU A 1034 -8.87 -29.26 -25.87
CA LEU A 1034 -7.87 -29.47 -26.93
C LEU A 1034 -8.58 -29.32 -28.29
N CYS A 1035 -8.40 -28.19 -28.99
CA CYS A 1035 -8.75 -28.10 -30.42
C CYS A 1035 -7.56 -28.59 -31.25
N SER A 1036 -7.80 -29.56 -32.12
CA SER A 1036 -6.76 -30.24 -32.91
C SER A 1036 -6.42 -29.57 -34.25
N ASP A 1037 -7.17 -28.54 -34.64
CA ASP A 1037 -6.89 -27.69 -35.81
C ASP A 1037 -7.10 -26.22 -35.42
N THR A 1038 -6.02 -25.43 -35.46
CA THR A 1038 -6.03 -24.01 -35.10
C THR A 1038 -6.51 -23.09 -36.23
N SER A 1039 -6.67 -23.59 -37.46
CA SER A 1039 -7.08 -22.79 -38.62
C SER A 1039 -8.60 -22.50 -38.65
N LEU A 1040 -9.41 -23.25 -37.90
CA LEU A 1040 -10.88 -23.17 -37.92
C LEU A 1040 -11.49 -22.26 -36.84
N CYS A 1041 -10.69 -21.64 -35.95
CA CYS A 1041 -11.17 -20.70 -34.93
C CYS A 1041 -11.28 -19.24 -35.41
N CYS A 1042 -11.38 -18.98 -36.72
CA CYS A 1042 -11.66 -17.65 -37.24
C CYS A 1042 -13.17 -17.39 -37.37
N SER A 1043 -13.69 -16.44 -36.60
CA SER A 1043 -14.95 -15.78 -36.94
C SER A 1043 -14.76 -14.92 -38.20
N MET A 1044 -15.84 -14.66 -38.94
CA MET A 1044 -15.86 -13.96 -40.25
C MET A 1044 -15.34 -12.50 -40.24
N TRP A 1045 -14.81 -12.02 -39.12
CA TRP A 1045 -14.34 -10.65 -38.89
C TRP A 1045 -12.92 -10.55 -38.31
N GLY A 1046 -12.14 -11.64 -38.32
CA GLY A 1046 -10.68 -11.57 -38.13
C GLY A 1046 -10.18 -11.28 -36.71
N HIS A 1047 -10.98 -11.56 -35.67
CA HIS A 1047 -10.57 -11.43 -34.27
C HIS A 1047 -10.90 -12.69 -33.46
N CYS A 1048 -9.94 -13.13 -32.62
CA CYS A 1048 -10.12 -14.18 -31.63
C CYS A 1048 -10.65 -13.59 -30.30
N GLY A 1049 -11.54 -14.32 -29.62
CA GLY A 1049 -12.25 -13.85 -28.44
C GLY A 1049 -11.38 -13.73 -27.18
N LEU A 1050 -11.71 -12.74 -26.34
CA LEU A 1050 -11.05 -12.48 -25.05
C LEU A 1050 -11.60 -13.41 -23.96
N GLY A 1051 -10.70 -14.12 -23.28
CA GLY A 1051 -11.00 -14.90 -22.07
C GLY A 1051 -9.85 -14.76 -21.05
N PHE A 1052 -10.16 -14.29 -19.84
CA PHE A 1052 -9.17 -13.77 -18.88
C PHE A 1052 -8.43 -14.84 -18.04
N TRP A 1053 -7.88 -15.88 -18.68
CA TRP A 1053 -6.87 -16.76 -18.07
C TRP A 1053 -5.79 -17.08 -19.11
N TYR A 1054 -4.52 -17.19 -18.68
CA TYR A 1054 -3.29 -17.23 -19.50
C TYR A 1054 -2.81 -15.90 -20.08
N CYS A 1055 -2.10 -15.13 -19.26
CA CYS A 1055 -0.84 -14.46 -19.65
C CYS A 1055 -0.03 -14.12 -18.39
N SER A 1056 1.19 -14.66 -18.27
CA SER A 1056 2.19 -14.20 -17.29
C SER A 1056 3.54 -14.07 -17.98
N SER A 1057 4.17 -12.92 -17.80
CA SER A 1057 5.62 -12.72 -17.79
C SER A 1057 6.48 -13.59 -18.74
N ASP A 1058 6.63 -13.19 -20.00
CA ASP A 1058 7.91 -12.59 -20.39
C ASP A 1058 7.84 -11.77 -21.69
N ARG A 1059 8.70 -10.74 -21.73
CA ARG A 1059 8.82 -9.60 -22.66
C ARG A 1059 8.42 -9.80 -24.14
N GLY A 1060 7.49 -8.95 -24.63
CA GLY A 1060 7.36 -8.62 -26.06
C GLY A 1060 6.08 -7.88 -26.46
N TYR A 1061 6.18 -6.61 -26.86
CA TYR A 1061 5.16 -5.90 -27.67
C TYR A 1061 5.07 -6.55 -29.08
N CYS A 1062 4.02 -6.44 -29.90
CA CYS A 1062 3.06 -5.34 -30.16
C CYS A 1062 1.70 -5.94 -30.63
N MET A 1063 0.53 -5.35 -30.39
CA MET A 1063 -0.05 -4.23 -31.17
C MET A 1063 0.18 -4.30 -32.70
N GLY A 1064 -0.68 -5.06 -33.40
CA GLY A 1064 -1.00 -4.86 -34.82
C GLY A 1064 0.07 -5.20 -35.87
N GLY A 1065 0.00 -6.43 -36.42
CA GLY A 1065 0.68 -6.84 -37.65
C GLY A 1065 -0.07 -8.01 -38.30
N PRO A 1066 -0.04 -8.17 -39.64
CA PRO A 1066 -0.77 -9.23 -40.34
C PRO A 1066 -0.11 -10.60 -40.18
N CYS A 1067 -0.93 -11.66 -40.18
CA CYS A 1067 -0.46 -13.05 -40.12
C CYS A 1067 -0.08 -13.58 -41.51
N GLU A 1068 1.21 -13.62 -41.83
CA GLU A 1068 1.77 -14.52 -42.85
C GLU A 1068 3.05 -15.18 -42.33
N ASP A 1069 3.31 -16.40 -42.84
CA ASP A 1069 4.42 -17.32 -42.54
C ASP A 1069 4.60 -17.81 -41.09
N TYR A 1070 4.29 -19.09 -40.86
CA TYR A 1070 5.32 -20.15 -40.72
C TYR A 1070 4.67 -21.55 -40.63
N THR A 1071 4.88 -22.38 -41.64
CA THR A 1071 4.57 -23.82 -41.63
C THR A 1071 5.84 -24.64 -41.44
N ASP A 1072 5.96 -25.43 -40.36
CA ASP A 1072 6.52 -26.81 -40.42
C ASP A 1072 6.59 -27.53 -39.04
N ARG A 1073 5.97 -28.72 -38.96
CA ARG A 1073 6.49 -29.96 -38.29
C ARG A 1073 6.34 -30.10 -36.74
N PRO A 1074 6.34 -31.34 -36.18
CA PRO A 1074 5.07 -31.90 -35.69
C PRO A 1074 5.11 -32.50 -34.25
N ILE A 1075 3.96 -32.96 -33.77
CA ILE A 1075 3.74 -33.54 -32.42
C ILE A 1075 3.91 -35.08 -32.43
N SER A 1076 4.64 -35.62 -31.44
CA SER A 1076 4.58 -37.02 -30.97
C SER A 1076 5.13 -37.07 -29.52
N GLN A 1077 4.73 -37.96 -28.61
CA GLN A 1077 3.69 -39.00 -28.59
C GLN A 1077 3.22 -39.20 -27.13
N ALA A 1078 2.06 -39.82 -26.89
CA ALA A 1078 1.42 -39.92 -25.57
C ALA A 1078 1.52 -41.31 -24.91
N ALA A 1079 1.33 -41.39 -23.58
CA ALA A 1079 0.60 -42.45 -22.81
C ALA A 1079 1.02 -42.49 -21.32
N PRO A 1080 0.21 -43.05 -20.39
CA PRO A 1080 -1.26 -43.21 -20.37
C PRO A 1080 -1.94 -42.74 -19.05
N VAL A 1081 -3.28 -42.78 -19.05
CA VAL A 1081 -4.20 -42.40 -17.95
C VAL A 1081 -4.70 -43.63 -17.18
N ASN A 1082 -5.04 -43.50 -15.87
CA ASN A 1082 -6.11 -44.23 -15.15
C ASN A 1082 -6.11 -43.89 -13.63
N ASN A 1083 -7.22 -43.91 -12.87
CA ASN A 1083 -8.65 -43.76 -13.18
C ASN A 1083 -9.49 -43.64 -11.87
N GLY A 1084 -10.62 -42.90 -11.88
CA GLY A 1084 -11.67 -42.95 -10.84
C GLY A 1084 -11.34 -42.34 -9.46
N THR A 1085 -12.29 -41.86 -8.64
CA THR A 1085 -13.77 -41.82 -8.74
C THR A 1085 -14.34 -40.62 -7.96
N ALA A 1086 -15.42 -40.02 -8.46
CA ALA A 1086 -16.31 -39.09 -7.72
C ALA A 1086 -17.22 -39.88 -6.73
N MET A 1087 -17.93 -39.31 -5.75
CA MET A 1087 -19.03 -38.33 -5.88
C MET A 1087 -19.56 -37.88 -4.49
N PHE A 1088 -20.05 -36.63 -4.40
CA PHE A 1088 -21.05 -36.05 -3.44
C PHE A 1088 -20.77 -36.16 -1.91
N ASP A 1089 -21.21 -35.23 -1.04
CA ASP A 1089 -22.45 -34.43 -1.05
C ASP A 1089 -22.36 -33.12 -0.19
N ASN A 1090 -23.45 -32.34 -0.19
CA ASN A 1090 -23.87 -31.25 0.74
C ASN A 1090 -23.35 -29.80 0.55
N GLN A 1091 -24.29 -28.99 0.03
CA GLN A 1091 -24.95 -27.81 0.63
C GLN A 1091 -24.18 -26.72 1.43
N GLU A 1092 -24.70 -25.50 1.27
CA GLU A 1092 -24.38 -24.25 1.96
C GLU A 1092 -24.47 -24.34 3.49
N GLU A 1093 -23.52 -23.73 4.20
CA GLU A 1093 -23.83 -22.89 5.37
C GLU A 1093 -22.98 -21.61 5.36
N TYR A 1094 -23.65 -20.46 5.29
CA TYR A 1094 -23.09 -19.18 5.69
C TYR A 1094 -23.05 -19.11 7.22
N THR A 1095 -21.89 -18.81 7.82
CA THR A 1095 -21.81 -18.49 9.25
C THR A 1095 -21.34 -17.04 9.47
N MET A 1096 -22.12 -16.32 10.28
CA MET A 1096 -21.99 -14.89 10.57
C MET A 1096 -20.71 -14.53 11.32
N PHE A 1097 -20.27 -13.27 11.17
CA PHE A 1097 -19.72 -12.51 12.30
C PHE A 1097 -20.76 -11.51 12.83
N LEU A 1098 -21.31 -11.81 14.01
CA LEU A 1098 -22.22 -10.92 14.76
C LEU A 1098 -21.44 -9.79 15.44
N MET A 1099 -21.72 -8.54 15.05
CA MET A 1099 -21.36 -7.35 15.83
C MET A 1099 -22.47 -7.02 16.83
N LEU A 1100 -22.39 -7.56 18.05
CA LEU A 1100 -23.28 -7.18 19.15
C LEU A 1100 -22.88 -5.81 19.71
N LYS A 1101 -23.72 -4.78 19.51
CA LYS A 1101 -23.59 -3.49 20.19
C LYS A 1101 -24.25 -3.55 21.58
N GLY A 1102 -23.44 -3.44 22.62
CA GLY A 1102 -23.89 -2.91 23.92
C GLY A 1102 -24.09 -1.38 23.85
N PRO A 1103 -24.90 -0.78 24.74
CA PRO A 1103 -25.15 0.66 24.73
C PRO A 1103 -23.95 1.47 25.27
N PHE A 1104 -23.95 2.77 24.93
CA PHE A 1104 -23.00 3.84 25.31
C PHE A 1104 -21.69 3.98 24.48
N GLY A 1105 -21.73 4.94 23.54
CA GLY A 1105 -20.69 5.98 23.48
C GLY A 1105 -19.46 5.78 22.59
N SER A 1106 -19.40 6.54 21.49
CA SER A 1106 -18.23 6.85 20.64
C SER A 1106 -17.62 5.72 19.78
N PRO A 1107 -17.64 5.84 18.43
CA PRO A 1107 -16.83 5.00 17.55
C PRO A 1107 -15.44 5.61 17.36
N ARG A 1108 -14.40 4.88 17.79
CA ARG A 1108 -13.05 5.02 17.21
C ARG A 1108 -13.05 4.29 15.87
N TYR A 1109 -12.35 4.84 14.88
CA TYR A 1109 -12.17 4.17 13.59
C TYR A 1109 -11.32 2.91 13.74
N ALA A 1110 -11.77 1.81 13.12
CA ALA A 1110 -10.95 0.65 12.82
C ALA A 1110 -10.29 0.86 11.44
N THR A 1111 -9.12 0.24 11.27
CA THR A 1111 -8.19 0.35 10.13
C THR A 1111 -8.73 -0.22 8.83
#